data_AF-A0A6P7F558-F1
#
_entry.id   AF-A0A6P7F558-F1
#
_cell.length_a   1.000
_cell.length_b   1.000
_cell.length_c   1.000
_cell.angle_alpha   90.00
_cell.angle_beta   90.00
_cell.angle_gamma   90.00
#
_symmetry.space_group_name_H-M   'P 1'
#
loop_
_entity.id
_entity.type
_entity.pdbx_description
1 polymer ?
#
loop_
_entity_poly.entity_id
_entity_poly.type
_entity_poly.pdbx_seq_one_letter_code
_entity_poly.pdbx_strand_id
1 'polypeptide(L)'
;METTPQGPGELFRTIIKDQFRRIRDGDRFWFENEENGLFSSDEMERIRRVSVYDIIMAVTHMDAHDIPKNPFKGPIASDDLLIKSCKFTTTTTTSGIVYHHLLPLNVERLNESCTKPDSYDYFSNSEASYIITWAAVGACIPGVITFAYLLILYKEKQVQINNAQEISQKRKTIKRDSNQANWPLFIVTEWVGPKQPPREIILSFKASLKKICVTCFNGTTLRALDFSNVGATHVTLYFITDRCTIVMNTKHNYDLVVTFESEFLRNNFLAEFEKHFVQSQIVKKELVNLNWSSALKVIVTKDNRQARLEMFFRVVFAQAFKISHSKTEILKVDAHVAKEVIDTELTITEFADALSMTPANEFVKRMFTLIDKDRNGFISFREFVDLMIIFADGTEEEKAKLLFDMYDIDGVGHLKQEDFVTMIHSFLETCGGKVDDKDIQKTVSSMLKNAGAEHKQKLTFEDFKKMIGNDIKKLNTARLGFKGIKEADHSYLAKAKDTIENIYESKQEIEARFKGGTSFEEGNSAKMIDDDQEVVIKTQPVQEQKYAMALKFIELKSKEIFWMSLYTLVLFGVFAERAYYYSVEREHSGLRRIAGYGVTVTRGAASAMMFTYSSLLVTMCRNTITFLRDTVANQYFPFDATLEIHKYIAYWAFIFTLMHIIGHAFNFYHISTQTADDLTCLFRNYFHATHELPKFHYWCWQTMTGFTGVILTLIWVVMYSFALPIIRRKIYNWFWYAHSLYPFFFIFLVLHGSGRLIQPPYLYYFFVGPVVLFTIDATISLSRKKVEIPVIKAEILPSSVTMLEFRKPENFQYKAGQWVRIACMALNKNEYHPFTLSSAPDQDNLTVHIRSVGPWTKLIRSTYETAVSASMKLPKLYLDGPYGEGHQDWNTYDVAVLVGGGIGVTPFASILKDIAQKSSKTRTHCQKVYFIWVSRTQKQFEWLVDIIREVENKDTKQLLSIHIFITQFYEKFDLRTILLYICERHYQRVSNKSLFTNLRAVTHFGRPAFAQFFKTVQYIHPTSQRVGVFSCGPPSMTSSVDQACSKINQQSEMKFEHFFKNF
;
A
#
# COMPACT_ATOMS: atom_id res chain seq x y z
N MET A 1 -78.86 -34.29 -14.51
CA MET A 1 -78.33 -34.07 -15.87
C MET A 1 -79.52 -34.08 -16.81
N GLU A 2 -79.68 -33.06 -17.65
CA GLU A 2 -80.86 -32.93 -18.55
C GLU A 2 -80.83 -33.91 -19.73
N THR A 3 -79.70 -34.57 -19.98
CA THR A 3 -79.53 -35.57 -21.02
C THR A 3 -80.44 -36.77 -20.73
N THR A 4 -81.28 -37.13 -21.70
CA THR A 4 -82.15 -38.30 -21.63
C THR A 4 -81.63 -39.39 -22.56
N PRO A 5 -82.11 -40.66 -22.43
CA PRO A 5 -81.82 -41.71 -23.41
C PRO A 5 -82.22 -41.35 -24.86
N GLN A 6 -83.03 -40.30 -25.06
CA GLN A 6 -83.48 -39.81 -26.36
C GLN A 6 -82.62 -38.66 -26.91
N GLY A 7 -81.61 -38.19 -26.17
CA GLY A 7 -80.65 -37.18 -26.64
C GLY A 7 -80.31 -36.09 -25.61
N PRO A 8 -79.60 -35.03 -26.06
CA PRO A 8 -79.26 -33.89 -25.23
C PRO A 8 -80.52 -33.24 -24.62
N GLY A 9 -80.40 -32.82 -23.36
CA GLY A 9 -81.45 -32.08 -22.67
C GLY A 9 -81.78 -30.75 -23.33
N GLU A 10 -82.84 -30.09 -22.85
CA GLU A 10 -83.35 -28.85 -23.45
C GLU A 10 -82.30 -27.74 -23.51
N LEU A 11 -81.51 -27.53 -22.45
CA LEU A 11 -80.49 -26.49 -22.42
C LEU A 11 -79.38 -26.77 -23.44
N PHE A 12 -78.80 -27.98 -23.43
CA PHE A 12 -77.76 -28.35 -24.38
C PHE A 12 -78.27 -28.33 -25.82
N ARG A 13 -79.50 -28.79 -26.06
CA ARG A 13 -80.12 -28.74 -27.38
C ARG A 13 -80.28 -27.30 -27.86
N THR A 14 -80.68 -26.39 -26.97
CA THR A 14 -80.84 -24.97 -27.29
C THR A 14 -79.49 -24.31 -27.58
N ILE A 15 -78.50 -24.51 -26.70
CA ILE A 15 -77.13 -23.97 -26.88
C ILE A 15 -76.51 -24.47 -28.19
N ILE A 16 -76.55 -25.79 -28.44
CA ILE A 16 -75.97 -26.38 -29.65
C ILE A 16 -76.68 -25.84 -30.90
N LYS A 17 -78.03 -25.87 -30.93
CA LYS A 17 -78.78 -25.37 -32.10
C LYS A 17 -78.52 -23.89 -32.35
N ASP A 18 -78.50 -23.07 -31.30
CA ASP A 18 -78.23 -21.63 -31.43
C ASP A 18 -76.81 -21.38 -31.95
N GLN A 19 -75.81 -22.05 -31.38
CA GLN A 19 -74.42 -21.92 -31.82
C GLN A 19 -74.23 -22.33 -33.28
N PHE A 20 -74.83 -23.44 -33.74
CA PHE A 20 -74.75 -23.86 -35.14
C PHE A 20 -75.52 -22.92 -36.07
N ARG A 21 -76.67 -22.36 -35.67
CA ARG A 21 -77.37 -21.32 -36.43
C ARG A 21 -76.51 -20.08 -36.59
N ARG A 22 -75.89 -19.61 -35.50
CA ARG A 22 -74.98 -18.45 -35.53
C ARG A 22 -73.74 -18.68 -36.39
N ILE A 23 -73.18 -19.89 -36.38
CA ILE A 23 -72.06 -20.25 -37.27
C ILE A 23 -72.52 -20.20 -38.73
N ARG A 24 -73.64 -20.86 -39.06
CA ARG A 24 -74.18 -20.88 -40.42
C ARG A 24 -74.52 -19.49 -40.94
N ASP A 25 -75.30 -18.73 -40.18
CA ASP A 25 -75.85 -17.44 -40.60
C ASP A 25 -74.78 -16.33 -40.55
N GLY A 26 -73.75 -16.48 -39.69
CA GLY A 26 -72.65 -15.53 -39.54
C GLY A 26 -71.43 -15.81 -40.43
N ASP A 27 -71.35 -16.99 -41.05
CA ASP A 27 -70.25 -17.34 -41.94
C ASP A 27 -70.51 -16.82 -43.36
N ARG A 28 -69.78 -15.79 -43.76
CA ARG A 28 -69.82 -15.25 -45.13
C ARG A 28 -69.48 -16.32 -46.17
N PHE A 29 -68.62 -17.28 -45.83
CA PHE A 29 -68.19 -18.36 -46.70
C PHE A 29 -69.07 -19.62 -46.60
N TRP A 30 -70.24 -19.52 -45.95
CA TRP A 30 -71.21 -20.61 -45.95
C TRP A 30 -71.57 -21.00 -47.38
N PHE A 31 -71.57 -22.30 -47.68
CA PHE A 31 -71.71 -22.78 -49.05
C PHE A 31 -73.08 -22.45 -49.68
N GLU A 32 -74.12 -22.20 -48.88
CA GLU A 32 -75.45 -21.79 -49.36
C GLU A 32 -75.59 -20.27 -49.53
N ASN A 33 -74.54 -19.48 -49.23
CA ASN A 33 -74.55 -18.04 -49.42
C ASN A 33 -74.17 -17.67 -50.86
N GLU A 34 -75.16 -17.34 -51.68
CA GLU A 34 -74.96 -16.98 -53.09
C GLU A 34 -74.11 -15.71 -53.26
N GLU A 35 -74.09 -14.82 -52.26
CA GLU A 35 -73.37 -13.54 -52.34
C GLU A 35 -71.84 -13.70 -52.32
N ASN A 36 -71.32 -14.86 -51.88
CA ASN A 36 -69.88 -15.11 -51.84
C ASN A 36 -69.31 -15.63 -53.18
N GLY A 37 -70.18 -16.07 -54.12
CA GLY A 37 -69.78 -16.56 -55.44
C GLY A 37 -68.92 -17.83 -55.45
N LEU A 38 -68.87 -18.60 -54.37
CA LEU A 38 -68.03 -19.81 -54.26
C LEU A 38 -68.54 -20.98 -55.10
N PHE A 39 -69.86 -21.14 -55.21
CA PHE A 39 -70.51 -22.25 -55.89
C PHE A 39 -71.64 -21.73 -56.77
N SER A 40 -71.81 -22.32 -57.95
CA SER A 40 -73.03 -22.15 -58.72
C SER A 40 -74.22 -22.82 -58.02
N SER A 41 -75.44 -22.42 -58.36
CA SER A 41 -76.66 -23.00 -57.78
C SER A 41 -76.74 -24.52 -57.95
N ASP A 42 -76.27 -25.05 -59.10
CA ASP A 42 -76.20 -26.50 -59.37
C ASP A 42 -75.19 -27.20 -58.45
N GLU A 43 -74.05 -26.55 -58.18
CA GLU A 43 -73.03 -27.08 -57.28
C GLU A 43 -73.49 -27.05 -55.82
N MET A 44 -74.19 -26.00 -55.38
CA MET A 44 -74.79 -25.93 -54.06
C MET A 44 -75.81 -27.05 -53.85
N GLU A 45 -76.66 -27.31 -54.85
CA GLU A 45 -77.62 -28.41 -54.79
C GLU A 45 -76.94 -29.79 -54.79
N ARG A 46 -75.83 -29.94 -55.53
CA ARG A 46 -75.00 -31.15 -55.46
C ARG A 46 -74.44 -31.32 -54.05
N ILE A 47 -73.85 -30.29 -53.44
CA ILE A 47 -73.28 -30.34 -52.08
C ILE A 47 -74.35 -30.67 -51.05
N ARG A 48 -75.55 -30.09 -51.15
CA ARG A 48 -76.67 -30.38 -50.24
C ARG A 48 -77.13 -31.85 -50.29
N ARG A 49 -76.93 -32.53 -51.44
CA ARG A 49 -77.25 -33.96 -51.62
C ARG A 49 -76.16 -34.90 -51.11
N VAL A 50 -74.93 -34.42 -50.98
CA VAL A 50 -73.82 -35.25 -50.49
C VAL A 50 -74.01 -35.52 -48.99
N SER A 51 -74.11 -36.78 -48.63
CA SER A 51 -74.14 -37.26 -47.25
C SER A 51 -72.79 -37.87 -46.84
N VAL A 52 -72.59 -38.10 -45.54
CA VAL A 52 -71.38 -38.79 -45.06
C VAL A 52 -71.27 -40.22 -45.61
N TYR A 53 -72.39 -40.87 -45.94
CA TYR A 53 -72.39 -42.17 -46.63
C TYR A 53 -71.70 -42.07 -47.98
N ASP A 54 -72.06 -41.08 -48.80
CA ASP A 54 -71.48 -40.88 -50.13
C ASP A 54 -69.96 -40.59 -50.04
N ILE A 55 -69.54 -39.86 -49.00
CA ILE A 55 -68.13 -39.57 -48.73
C ILE A 55 -67.38 -40.85 -48.35
N ILE A 56 -67.93 -41.68 -47.45
CA ILE A 56 -67.28 -42.93 -47.06
C ILE A 56 -67.16 -43.84 -48.28
N MET A 57 -68.24 -44.02 -49.04
CA MET A 57 -68.27 -44.84 -50.25
C MET A 57 -67.32 -44.33 -51.34
N ALA A 58 -67.07 -43.03 -51.42
CA ALA A 58 -66.13 -42.45 -52.37
C ALA A 58 -64.66 -42.59 -51.94
N VAL A 59 -64.39 -42.63 -50.62
CA VAL A 59 -63.02 -42.69 -50.06
C VAL A 59 -62.57 -44.13 -49.78
N THR A 60 -63.51 -45.04 -49.48
CA THR A 60 -63.23 -46.45 -49.19
C THR A 60 -63.59 -47.34 -50.38
N HIS A 61 -63.00 -48.53 -50.44
CA HIS A 61 -63.38 -49.58 -51.40
C HIS A 61 -64.49 -50.48 -50.84
N MET A 62 -65.43 -49.92 -50.08
CA MET A 62 -66.54 -50.68 -49.51
C MET A 62 -67.63 -50.88 -50.57
N ASP A 63 -68.40 -51.95 -50.44
CA ASP A 63 -69.59 -52.16 -51.25
C ASP A 63 -70.75 -51.35 -50.68
N ALA A 64 -71.68 -50.93 -51.55
CA ALA A 64 -72.82 -50.06 -51.16
C ALA A 64 -73.72 -50.66 -50.06
N HIS A 65 -73.55 -51.95 -49.78
CA HIS A 65 -74.30 -52.72 -48.79
C HIS A 65 -73.55 -52.90 -47.45
N ASP A 66 -72.30 -52.45 -47.33
CA ASP A 66 -71.49 -52.67 -46.12
C ASP A 66 -71.84 -51.74 -44.96
N ILE A 67 -72.46 -50.58 -45.25
CA ILE A 67 -72.85 -49.57 -44.26
C ILE A 67 -74.29 -49.07 -44.50
N PRO A 68 -75.02 -48.65 -43.45
CA PRO A 68 -76.34 -48.05 -43.63
C PRO A 68 -76.26 -46.68 -44.30
N LYS A 69 -77.30 -46.29 -45.04
CA LYS A 69 -77.40 -44.98 -45.73
C LYS A 69 -77.23 -43.78 -44.78
N ASN A 70 -77.57 -43.94 -43.50
CA ASN A 70 -77.27 -42.95 -42.47
C ASN A 70 -76.30 -43.55 -41.44
N PRO A 71 -74.99 -43.28 -41.54
CA PRO A 71 -73.98 -43.88 -40.67
C PRO A 71 -74.01 -43.36 -39.22
N PHE A 72 -74.80 -42.32 -38.92
CA PHE A 72 -74.93 -41.76 -37.57
C PHE A 72 -75.94 -42.49 -36.67
N LYS A 73 -76.71 -43.44 -37.22
CA LYS A 73 -77.66 -44.26 -36.45
C LYS A 73 -77.34 -45.74 -36.66
N GLY A 74 -77.41 -46.52 -35.58
CA GLY A 74 -77.32 -47.98 -35.67
C GLY A 74 -78.53 -48.57 -36.41
N PRO A 75 -78.40 -49.77 -36.99
CA PRO A 75 -79.48 -50.44 -37.73
C PRO A 75 -80.63 -50.84 -36.77
N ILE A 76 -81.86 -50.54 -37.18
CA ILE A 76 -83.08 -50.70 -36.36
C ILE A 76 -83.99 -51.80 -36.94
N ALA A 77 -83.92 -52.06 -38.24
CA ALA A 77 -84.59 -53.18 -38.89
C ALA A 77 -83.61 -54.28 -39.34
N SER A 78 -84.08 -55.52 -39.44
CA SER A 78 -83.31 -56.62 -40.04
C SER A 78 -82.91 -56.36 -41.49
N ASP A 79 -83.66 -55.50 -42.19
CA ASP A 79 -83.38 -55.08 -43.57
C ASP A 79 -82.31 -53.98 -43.65
N ASP A 80 -81.97 -53.34 -42.52
CA ASP A 80 -80.83 -52.40 -42.40
C ASP A 80 -79.49 -53.15 -42.17
N LEU A 81 -79.54 -54.48 -41.93
CA LEU A 81 -78.40 -55.36 -41.71
C LEU A 81 -78.13 -56.23 -42.94
N LEU A 82 -77.15 -55.86 -43.75
CA LEU A 82 -76.88 -56.57 -45.01
C LEU A 82 -75.75 -57.61 -44.92
N ILE A 83 -74.98 -57.64 -43.82
CA ILE A 83 -73.91 -58.62 -43.59
C ILE A 83 -74.44 -59.80 -42.74
N LYS A 84 -74.77 -60.93 -43.39
CA LYS A 84 -75.27 -62.16 -42.73
C LYS A 84 -74.24 -62.91 -41.87
N SER A 85 -72.96 -62.55 -41.94
CA SER A 85 -71.85 -63.27 -41.28
C SER A 85 -71.52 -62.78 -39.86
N CYS A 86 -72.11 -61.68 -39.40
CA CYS A 86 -71.89 -61.15 -38.05
C CYS A 86 -72.96 -61.67 -37.07
N LYS A 87 -72.54 -62.16 -35.90
CA LYS A 87 -73.47 -62.53 -34.81
C LYS A 87 -73.93 -61.26 -34.10
N PHE A 88 -75.17 -60.83 -34.37
CA PHE A 88 -75.79 -59.69 -33.73
C PHE A 88 -76.61 -60.12 -32.50
N THR A 89 -76.58 -59.29 -31.46
CA THR A 89 -77.46 -59.42 -30.30
C THR A 89 -78.66 -58.50 -30.49
N THR A 90 -79.86 -59.02 -30.22
CA THR A 90 -81.12 -58.29 -30.38
C THR A 90 -81.61 -57.83 -29.02
N THR A 91 -81.74 -56.52 -28.82
CA THR A 91 -82.17 -55.95 -27.53
C THR A 91 -83.43 -55.12 -27.72
N THR A 92 -84.50 -55.49 -27.01
CA THR A 92 -85.78 -54.78 -27.06
C THR A 92 -85.79 -53.67 -26.00
N THR A 93 -85.93 -52.43 -26.43
CA THR A 93 -86.06 -51.29 -25.50
C THR A 93 -87.45 -51.20 -24.88
N THR A 94 -87.58 -50.50 -23.75
CA THR A 94 -88.86 -50.22 -23.06
C THR A 94 -89.88 -49.47 -23.92
N SER A 95 -89.46 -48.91 -25.07
CA SER A 95 -90.30 -48.25 -26.08
C SER A 95 -90.66 -49.15 -27.28
N GLY A 96 -90.39 -50.47 -27.22
CA GLY A 96 -90.76 -51.42 -28.27
C GLY A 96 -89.88 -51.40 -29.53
N ILE A 97 -88.77 -50.66 -29.52
CA ILE A 97 -87.82 -50.57 -30.64
C ILE A 97 -86.75 -51.65 -30.45
N VAL A 98 -86.54 -52.46 -31.49
CA VAL A 98 -85.54 -53.52 -31.55
C VAL A 98 -84.28 -52.95 -32.20
N TYR A 99 -83.12 -53.08 -31.54
CA TYR A 99 -81.83 -52.70 -32.11
C TYR A 99 -80.98 -53.94 -32.36
N HIS A 100 -80.26 -53.94 -33.48
CA HIS A 100 -79.27 -54.96 -33.77
C HIS A 100 -77.87 -54.39 -33.62
N HIS A 101 -77.11 -54.91 -32.66
CA HIS A 101 -75.75 -54.44 -32.40
C HIS A 101 -74.84 -55.59 -31.99
N LEU A 102 -73.53 -55.38 -32.14
CA LEU A 102 -72.53 -56.20 -31.46
C LEU A 102 -72.64 -55.99 -29.95
N LEU A 103 -72.11 -56.94 -29.16
CA LEU A 103 -72.08 -56.82 -27.70
C LEU A 103 -71.50 -55.45 -27.28
N PRO A 104 -72.19 -54.67 -26.43
CA PRO A 104 -71.67 -53.38 -25.98
C PRO A 104 -70.29 -53.55 -25.35
N LEU A 105 -69.35 -52.68 -25.74
CA LEU A 105 -68.05 -52.60 -25.09
C LEU A 105 -68.25 -52.15 -23.64
N ASN A 106 -67.76 -52.95 -22.70
CA ASN A 106 -67.67 -52.60 -21.29
C ASN A 106 -66.24 -52.86 -20.80
N VAL A 107 -65.89 -52.31 -19.64
CA VAL A 107 -64.54 -52.43 -19.05
C VAL A 107 -64.16 -53.91 -18.83
N GLU A 108 -65.14 -54.77 -18.57
CA GLU A 108 -64.95 -56.22 -18.35
C GLU A 108 -64.60 -57.00 -19.63
N ARG A 109 -64.96 -56.48 -20.81
CA ARG A 109 -64.73 -57.12 -22.12
C ARG A 109 -63.50 -56.57 -22.85
N LEU A 110 -62.85 -55.55 -22.29
CA LEU A 110 -61.59 -55.02 -22.81
C LEU A 110 -60.44 -55.81 -22.18
N ASN A 111 -59.60 -56.45 -23.02
CA ASN A 111 -58.42 -57.19 -22.56
C ASN A 111 -57.24 -56.29 -22.13
N GLU A 112 -57.40 -54.96 -22.25
CA GLU A 112 -56.37 -53.97 -21.94
C GLU A 112 -56.82 -53.09 -20.78
N SER A 113 -55.93 -52.88 -19.80
CA SER A 113 -56.17 -51.94 -18.70
C SER A 113 -55.65 -50.54 -19.04
N CYS A 114 -56.31 -49.50 -18.53
CA CYS A 114 -55.83 -48.13 -18.71
C CYS A 114 -54.44 -47.94 -18.09
N THR A 115 -53.58 -47.19 -18.76
CA THR A 115 -52.28 -46.79 -18.20
C THR A 115 -52.50 -46.02 -16.90
N LYS A 116 -51.75 -46.37 -15.86
CA LYS A 116 -51.82 -45.66 -14.57
C LYS A 116 -51.34 -44.21 -14.76
N PRO A 117 -51.96 -43.23 -14.10
CA PRO A 117 -51.49 -41.85 -14.14
C PRO A 117 -50.08 -41.78 -13.55
N ASP A 118 -49.18 -41.11 -14.26
CA ASP A 118 -47.79 -40.89 -13.85
C ASP A 118 -47.56 -39.39 -13.60
N SER A 119 -46.59 -39.08 -12.73
CA SER A 119 -46.20 -37.70 -12.43
C SER A 119 -44.90 -37.36 -13.13
N TYR A 120 -44.83 -36.18 -13.75
CA TYR A 120 -43.64 -35.73 -14.46
C TYR A 120 -42.82 -34.77 -13.60
N ASP A 121 -41.54 -35.10 -13.36
CA ASP A 121 -40.57 -34.21 -12.74
C ASP A 121 -39.71 -33.50 -13.79
N TYR A 122 -39.91 -32.18 -13.91
CA TYR A 122 -39.21 -31.29 -14.84
C TYR A 122 -37.70 -31.20 -14.61
N PHE A 123 -37.24 -31.43 -13.37
CA PHE A 123 -35.82 -31.33 -13.03
C PHE A 123 -35.06 -32.66 -13.14
N SER A 124 -35.78 -33.76 -13.40
CA SER A 124 -35.18 -35.08 -13.58
C SER A 124 -34.08 -35.07 -14.66
N ASN A 125 -32.97 -35.74 -14.36
CA ASN A 125 -31.74 -35.77 -15.17
C ASN A 125 -31.00 -34.42 -15.30
N SER A 126 -31.35 -33.38 -14.54
CA SER A 126 -30.62 -32.10 -14.50
C SER A 126 -29.79 -31.89 -13.23
N GLU A 127 -30.05 -32.66 -12.18
CA GLU A 127 -29.43 -32.53 -10.84
C GLU A 127 -27.91 -32.57 -10.88
N ALA A 128 -27.35 -33.61 -11.51
CA ALA A 128 -25.90 -33.78 -11.61
C ALA A 128 -25.25 -32.62 -12.38
N SER A 129 -25.83 -32.20 -13.51
CA SER A 129 -25.31 -31.07 -14.30
C SER A 129 -25.36 -29.76 -13.52
N TYR A 130 -26.42 -29.52 -12.76
CA TYR A 130 -26.57 -28.34 -11.90
C TYR A 130 -25.51 -28.32 -10.78
N ILE A 131 -25.38 -29.41 -10.03
CA ILE A 131 -24.41 -29.53 -8.93
C ILE A 131 -22.98 -29.39 -9.46
N ILE A 132 -22.64 -30.12 -10.53
CA ILE A 132 -21.29 -30.08 -11.12
C ILE A 132 -20.94 -28.67 -11.62
N THR A 133 -21.88 -27.98 -12.28
CA THR A 133 -21.63 -26.64 -12.81
C THR A 133 -21.30 -25.65 -11.69
N TRP A 134 -22.13 -25.59 -10.64
CA TRP A 134 -21.90 -24.66 -9.53
C TRP A 134 -20.75 -25.08 -8.62
N ALA A 135 -20.52 -26.37 -8.44
CA ALA A 135 -19.35 -26.89 -7.74
C ALA A 135 -18.05 -26.55 -8.50
N ALA A 136 -18.03 -26.66 -9.84
CA ALA A 136 -16.89 -26.29 -10.67
C ALA A 136 -16.60 -24.79 -10.61
N VAL A 137 -17.64 -23.93 -10.70
CA VAL A 137 -17.50 -22.48 -10.54
C VAL A 137 -16.96 -22.15 -9.14
N GLY A 138 -17.47 -22.79 -8.08
CA GLY A 138 -16.98 -22.64 -6.72
C GLY A 138 -15.52 -23.10 -6.55
N ALA A 139 -15.15 -24.23 -7.16
CA ALA A 139 -13.81 -24.82 -7.11
C ALA A 139 -12.76 -24.00 -7.89
N CYS A 140 -13.17 -23.16 -8.84
CA CYS A 140 -12.25 -22.27 -9.56
C CYS A 140 -11.54 -21.29 -8.61
N ILE A 141 -12.20 -20.84 -7.54
CA ILE A 141 -11.62 -19.89 -6.57
C ILE A 141 -10.41 -20.51 -5.84
N PRO A 142 -10.53 -21.65 -5.11
CA PRO A 142 -9.38 -22.29 -4.49
C PRO A 142 -8.38 -22.81 -5.53
N GLY A 143 -8.82 -23.21 -6.73
CA GLY A 143 -7.95 -23.63 -7.82
C GLY A 143 -6.99 -22.52 -8.28
N VAL A 144 -7.51 -21.31 -8.54
CA VAL A 144 -6.70 -20.15 -8.94
C VAL A 144 -5.79 -19.69 -7.80
N ILE A 145 -6.26 -19.73 -6.55
CA ILE A 145 -5.43 -19.41 -5.39
C ILE A 145 -4.28 -20.41 -5.24
N THR A 146 -4.56 -21.70 -5.40
CA THR A 146 -3.54 -22.77 -5.35
C THR A 146 -2.54 -22.61 -6.49
N PHE A 147 -3.01 -22.31 -7.70
CA PHE A 147 -2.14 -22.01 -8.83
C PHE A 147 -1.26 -20.77 -8.60
N ALA A 148 -1.81 -19.69 -8.06
CA ALA A 148 -1.04 -18.51 -7.68
C ALA A 148 0.01 -18.83 -6.60
N TYR A 149 -0.32 -19.70 -5.64
CA TYR A 149 0.61 -20.20 -4.63
C TYR A 149 1.74 -21.04 -5.25
N LEU A 150 1.41 -21.96 -6.17
CA LEU A 150 2.40 -22.74 -6.92
C LEU A 150 3.31 -21.85 -7.78
N LEU A 151 2.78 -20.79 -8.40
CA LEU A 151 3.58 -19.81 -9.13
C LEU A 151 4.53 -19.03 -8.21
N ILE A 152 4.08 -18.68 -7.01
CA ILE A 152 4.93 -18.05 -6.00
C ILE A 152 6.08 -19.00 -5.62
N LEU A 153 5.78 -20.28 -5.35
CA LEU A 153 6.79 -21.29 -5.05
C LEU A 153 7.76 -21.50 -6.23
N TYR A 154 7.24 -21.56 -7.45
CA TYR A 154 8.06 -21.69 -8.66
C TYR A 154 8.99 -20.48 -8.85
N LYS A 155 8.49 -19.27 -8.64
CA LYS A 155 9.30 -18.05 -8.71
C LYS A 155 10.37 -18.03 -7.62
N GLU A 156 10.01 -18.39 -6.38
CA GLU A 156 10.96 -18.51 -5.27
C GLU A 156 12.05 -19.55 -5.60
N LYS A 157 11.68 -20.69 -6.20
CA LYS A 157 12.61 -21.73 -6.67
C LYS A 157 13.49 -21.25 -7.84
N GLN A 158 12.93 -20.55 -8.83
CA GLN A 158 13.72 -19.99 -9.94
C GLN A 158 14.73 -18.96 -9.44
N VAL A 159 14.33 -18.08 -8.53
CA VAL A 159 15.25 -17.11 -7.91
C VAL A 159 16.37 -17.86 -7.16
N GLN A 160 16.04 -18.93 -6.43
CA GLN A 160 17.05 -19.77 -5.79
C GLN A 160 18.01 -20.42 -6.79
N ILE A 161 17.51 -20.95 -7.92
CA ILE A 161 18.34 -21.58 -8.95
C ILE A 161 19.24 -20.56 -9.66
N ASN A 162 18.69 -19.41 -10.06
CA ASN A 162 19.45 -18.35 -10.72
C ASN A 162 20.53 -17.79 -9.78
N ASN A 163 20.17 -17.55 -8.52
CA ASN A 163 21.14 -17.20 -7.49
C ASN A 163 22.21 -18.30 -7.40
N ALA A 164 21.84 -19.58 -7.27
CA ALA A 164 22.79 -20.69 -7.18
C ALA A 164 23.72 -20.79 -8.41
N GLN A 165 23.23 -20.48 -9.61
CA GLN A 165 24.03 -20.45 -10.84
C GLN A 165 24.99 -19.26 -10.87
N GLU A 166 24.51 -18.05 -10.55
CA GLU A 166 25.33 -16.85 -10.45
C GLU A 166 26.42 -17.02 -9.37
N ILE A 167 26.03 -17.62 -8.24
CA ILE A 167 26.90 -18.03 -7.15
C ILE A 167 27.95 -19.03 -7.64
N SER A 168 27.55 -20.08 -8.37
CA SER A 168 28.48 -21.09 -8.90
C SER A 168 29.50 -20.47 -9.87
N GLN A 169 29.07 -19.53 -10.71
CA GLN A 169 29.97 -18.76 -11.57
C GLN A 169 30.94 -17.89 -10.76
N LYS A 170 30.44 -17.13 -9.78
CA LYS A 170 31.26 -16.29 -8.89
C LYS A 170 32.28 -17.11 -8.11
N ARG A 171 31.90 -18.30 -7.62
CA ARG A 171 32.77 -19.27 -6.94
C ARG A 171 33.89 -19.80 -7.83
N LYS A 172 33.64 -20.01 -9.12
CA LYS A 172 34.68 -20.40 -10.09
C LYS A 172 35.72 -19.29 -10.30
N THR A 173 35.30 -18.04 -10.37
CA THR A 173 36.20 -16.87 -10.41
C THR A 173 37.04 -16.75 -9.14
N ILE A 174 36.43 -16.88 -7.96
CA ILE A 174 37.15 -16.74 -6.67
C ILE A 174 38.10 -17.91 -6.41
N LYS A 175 37.77 -19.15 -6.80
CA LYS A 175 38.74 -20.27 -6.73
C LYS A 175 40.01 -20.00 -7.55
N ARG A 176 39.90 -19.18 -8.59
CA ARG A 176 41.04 -18.75 -9.43
C ARG A 176 41.91 -17.73 -8.70
N ASP A 177 41.30 -16.79 -7.97
CA ASP A 177 41.99 -15.80 -7.14
C ASP A 177 42.49 -16.36 -5.79
N SER A 178 41.83 -17.36 -5.21
CA SER A 178 42.26 -18.00 -3.96
C SER A 178 43.58 -18.75 -4.10
N ASN A 179 43.87 -19.25 -5.31
CA ASN A 179 45.18 -19.83 -5.62
C ASN A 179 46.31 -18.77 -5.65
N GLN A 180 45.98 -17.48 -5.61
CA GLN A 180 46.94 -16.36 -5.49
C GLN A 180 46.95 -15.72 -4.08
N ALA A 181 45.98 -16.03 -3.20
CA ALA A 181 45.86 -15.41 -1.88
C ALA A 181 46.47 -16.29 -0.76
N ASN A 182 47.23 -15.67 0.16
CA ASN A 182 47.96 -16.34 1.25
C ASN A 182 47.12 -16.70 2.50
N TRP A 183 45.78 -16.69 2.41
CA TRP A 183 44.87 -16.95 3.56
C TRP A 183 43.65 -17.80 3.18
N PRO A 184 43.12 -18.63 4.10
CA PRO A 184 41.96 -19.47 3.82
C PRO A 184 40.68 -18.64 3.66
N LEU A 185 40.00 -18.82 2.53
CA LEU A 185 38.75 -18.14 2.16
C LEU A 185 37.58 -19.14 2.24
N PHE A 186 36.57 -18.84 3.07
CA PHE A 186 35.37 -19.67 3.19
C PHE A 186 34.15 -18.97 2.61
N ILE A 187 33.50 -19.61 1.64
CA ILE A 187 32.28 -19.11 1.03
C ILE A 187 31.09 -19.72 1.77
N VAL A 188 30.27 -18.88 2.36
CA VAL A 188 29.20 -19.30 3.28
C VAL A 188 27.97 -18.41 3.15
N THR A 189 26.82 -18.89 3.63
CA THR A 189 25.57 -18.12 3.61
C THR A 189 25.27 -17.54 4.99
N GLU A 190 25.19 -16.21 5.12
CA GLU A 190 24.81 -15.53 6.37
C GLU A 190 23.30 -15.28 6.45
N TRP A 191 22.72 -15.61 7.60
CA TRP A 191 21.35 -15.26 7.96
C TRP A 191 21.35 -14.07 8.93
N VAL A 192 20.82 -12.92 8.50
CA VAL A 192 20.81 -11.67 9.29
C VAL A 192 19.52 -11.50 10.10
N GLY A 193 18.40 -12.04 9.61
CA GLY A 193 17.10 -11.95 10.27
C GLY A 193 15.93 -12.34 9.36
N PRO A 194 14.69 -12.38 9.87
CA PRO A 194 13.52 -12.87 9.14
C PRO A 194 13.00 -11.92 8.04
N LYS A 195 13.36 -10.63 8.09
CA LYS A 195 12.89 -9.62 7.13
C LYS A 195 13.77 -9.50 5.89
N GLN A 196 14.99 -10.04 5.93
CA GLN A 196 15.97 -9.94 4.85
C GLN A 196 16.28 -11.35 4.30
N PRO A 197 16.47 -11.51 2.98
CA PRO A 197 16.92 -12.79 2.44
C PRO A 197 18.34 -13.10 2.97
N PRO A 198 18.68 -14.39 3.15
CA PRO A 198 20.04 -14.78 3.49
C PRO A 198 21.00 -14.31 2.38
N ARG A 199 22.19 -13.86 2.77
CA ARG A 199 23.20 -13.32 1.87
C ARG A 199 24.41 -14.23 1.84
N GLU A 200 24.94 -14.53 0.66
CA GLU A 200 26.22 -15.22 0.61
C GLU A 200 27.37 -14.25 0.88
N ILE A 201 28.35 -14.70 1.65
CA ILE A 201 29.51 -13.93 2.11
C ILE A 201 30.79 -14.76 2.02
N ILE A 202 31.91 -14.07 2.04
CA ILE A 202 33.24 -14.63 2.16
C ILE A 202 33.74 -14.32 3.57
N LEU A 203 34.02 -15.37 4.34
CA LEU A 203 34.70 -15.29 5.63
C LEU A 203 36.20 -15.41 5.39
N SER A 204 36.93 -14.39 5.84
CA SER A 204 38.39 -14.40 5.84
C SER A 204 38.92 -14.20 7.27
N PHE A 205 39.83 -15.07 7.67
CA PHE A 205 40.50 -14.99 8.97
C PHE A 205 41.81 -14.21 8.83
N LYS A 206 41.90 -13.05 9.49
CA LYS A 206 43.14 -12.26 9.52
C LYS A 206 43.82 -12.48 10.86
N ALA A 207 44.65 -13.52 10.95
CA ALA A 207 45.37 -13.92 12.17
C ALA A 207 46.27 -12.80 12.73
N SER A 208 46.93 -12.03 11.87
CA SER A 208 47.78 -10.90 12.27
C SER A 208 47.02 -9.75 12.94
N LEU A 209 45.73 -9.59 12.64
CA LEU A 209 44.89 -8.50 13.15
C LEU A 209 43.89 -8.97 14.22
N LYS A 210 43.89 -10.26 14.59
CA LYS A 210 42.89 -10.88 15.49
C LYS A 210 41.43 -10.54 15.10
N LYS A 211 41.14 -10.54 13.78
CA LYS A 211 39.82 -10.14 13.24
C LYS A 211 39.24 -11.20 12.32
N ILE A 212 37.94 -11.43 12.43
CA ILE A 212 37.14 -12.19 11.46
C ILE A 212 36.41 -11.21 10.56
N CYS A 213 36.79 -11.15 9.28
CA CYS A 213 36.16 -10.25 8.32
C CYS A 213 35.08 -11.00 7.52
N VAL A 214 33.88 -10.43 7.51
CA VAL A 214 32.76 -10.82 6.65
C VAL A 214 32.78 -9.88 5.45
N THR A 215 33.09 -10.42 4.27
CA THR A 215 33.21 -9.65 3.03
C THR A 215 32.17 -10.11 2.02
N CYS A 216 31.65 -9.19 1.21
CA CYS A 216 30.83 -9.53 0.06
C CYS A 216 31.71 -10.01 -1.10
N PHE A 217 31.08 -10.65 -2.10
CA PHE A 217 31.76 -11.09 -3.34
C PHE A 217 32.37 -9.97 -4.19
N ASN A 218 31.92 -8.73 -3.99
CA ASN A 218 32.46 -7.53 -4.63
C ASN A 218 33.68 -6.94 -3.89
N GLY A 219 34.18 -7.62 -2.85
CA GLY A 219 35.34 -7.17 -2.05
C GLY A 219 35.01 -6.16 -0.95
N THR A 220 33.75 -5.73 -0.80
CA THR A 220 33.36 -4.80 0.28
C THR A 220 33.23 -5.54 1.60
N THR A 221 33.92 -5.10 2.66
CA THR A 221 33.76 -5.63 4.01
C THR A 221 32.41 -5.20 4.60
N LEU A 222 31.55 -6.15 4.93
CA LEU A 222 30.23 -5.92 5.53
C LEU A 222 30.31 -5.70 7.04
N ARG A 223 31.09 -6.53 7.72
CA ARG A 223 31.35 -6.44 9.16
C ARG A 223 32.70 -7.09 9.47
N ALA A 224 33.40 -6.60 10.47
CA ALA A 224 34.57 -7.27 11.04
C ALA A 224 34.30 -7.50 12.52
N LEU A 225 34.45 -8.75 12.97
CA LEU A 225 34.45 -9.09 14.38
C LEU A 225 35.87 -8.90 14.90
N ASP A 226 36.04 -8.00 15.84
CA ASP A 226 37.33 -7.67 16.43
C ASP A 226 37.52 -8.37 17.78
N PHE A 227 38.64 -9.06 17.94
CA PHE A 227 39.02 -9.76 19.16
C PHE A 227 40.37 -9.27 19.71
N SER A 228 40.86 -8.11 19.22
CA SER A 228 42.20 -7.62 19.58
C SER A 228 42.32 -7.11 21.02
N ASN A 229 41.25 -6.55 21.59
CA ASN A 229 41.33 -5.70 22.79
C ASN A 229 40.79 -6.34 24.08
N VAL A 230 40.31 -7.58 24.05
CA VAL A 230 39.59 -8.16 25.19
C VAL A 230 40.39 -9.32 25.77
N GLY A 231 40.62 -9.31 27.10
CA GLY A 231 41.07 -10.50 27.82
C GLY A 231 40.06 -11.65 27.64
N ALA A 232 40.51 -12.92 27.70
CA ALA A 232 39.71 -14.14 27.65
C ALA A 232 38.28 -14.02 27.07
N THR A 233 38.12 -13.59 25.81
CA THR A 233 36.80 -13.48 25.17
C THR A 233 36.16 -14.85 25.03
N HIS A 234 34.97 -15.02 25.62
CA HIS A 234 34.16 -16.21 25.46
C HIS A 234 33.28 -16.07 24.20
N VAL A 235 33.61 -16.84 23.17
CA VAL A 235 32.73 -17.06 22.02
C VAL A 235 32.02 -18.39 22.23
N THR A 236 30.68 -18.34 22.29
CA THR A 236 29.85 -19.55 22.35
C THR A 236 29.46 -19.95 20.94
N LEU A 237 29.70 -21.21 20.59
CA LEU A 237 29.34 -21.78 19.29
C LEU A 237 28.14 -22.71 19.45
N TYR A 238 27.02 -22.36 18.82
CA TYR A 238 25.87 -23.26 18.74
C TYR A 238 25.89 -24.03 17.43
N PHE A 239 25.76 -25.35 17.57
CA PHE A 239 25.69 -26.28 16.46
C PHE A 239 24.23 -26.61 16.21
N ILE A 240 23.76 -26.27 15.03
CA ILE A 240 22.40 -26.58 14.64
C ILE A 240 22.39 -28.00 14.08
N THR A 241 21.68 -28.92 14.72
CA THR A 241 21.70 -30.35 14.35
C THR A 241 20.87 -30.64 13.11
N ASP A 242 19.81 -29.85 12.86
CA ASP A 242 18.89 -30.02 11.74
C ASP A 242 19.32 -29.29 10.46
N ARG A 243 20.37 -28.47 10.52
CA ARG A 243 20.93 -27.73 9.36
C ARG A 243 22.44 -27.64 9.46
N CYS A 244 23.16 -27.53 8.34
CA CYS A 244 24.60 -27.26 8.33
C CYS A 244 24.92 -25.81 8.75
N THR A 245 24.41 -25.35 9.89
CA THR A 245 24.53 -23.95 10.35
C THR A 245 25.30 -23.87 11.66
N ILE A 246 26.17 -22.89 11.75
CA ILE A 246 26.87 -22.49 12.97
C ILE A 246 26.37 -21.11 13.39
N VAL A 247 26.03 -20.94 14.65
CA VAL A 247 25.79 -19.63 15.26
C VAL A 247 27.00 -19.28 16.11
N MET A 248 27.65 -18.17 15.80
CA MET A 248 28.67 -17.59 16.65
C MET A 248 28.04 -16.49 17.47
N ASN A 249 27.93 -16.72 18.78
CA ASN A 249 27.46 -15.71 19.70
C ASN A 249 28.63 -14.82 20.12
N THR A 250 28.46 -13.53 19.90
CA THR A 250 29.42 -12.49 20.30
C THR A 250 28.74 -11.56 21.27
N LYS A 251 29.27 -11.41 22.48
CA LYS A 251 28.63 -10.59 23.55
C LYS A 251 28.32 -9.15 23.11
N HIS A 252 29.20 -8.52 22.34
CA HIS A 252 29.15 -7.09 22.00
C HIS A 252 28.63 -6.80 20.57
N ASN A 253 28.15 -7.80 19.83
CA ASN A 253 27.65 -7.62 18.47
C ASN A 253 26.48 -8.58 18.19
N TYR A 254 25.71 -8.37 17.12
CA TYR A 254 24.66 -9.32 16.76
C TYR A 254 25.28 -10.65 16.26
N ASP A 255 24.59 -11.76 16.55
CA ASP A 255 25.13 -13.09 16.32
C ASP A 255 25.40 -13.34 14.83
N LEU A 256 26.51 -14.02 14.53
CA LEU A 256 26.88 -14.40 13.18
C LEU A 256 26.34 -15.81 12.89
N VAL A 257 25.23 -15.87 12.16
CA VAL A 257 24.57 -17.13 11.78
C VAL A 257 24.99 -17.51 10.37
N VAL A 258 25.72 -18.61 10.24
CA VAL A 258 26.38 -19.02 9.00
C VAL A 258 25.98 -20.43 8.61
N THR A 259 25.44 -20.58 7.42
CA THR A 259 25.06 -21.87 6.82
C THR A 259 26.09 -22.29 5.78
N PHE A 260 26.54 -23.53 5.89
CA PHE A 260 27.47 -24.22 4.99
C PHE A 260 26.72 -25.17 4.06
N GLU A 261 27.29 -25.45 2.89
CA GLU A 261 26.65 -26.34 1.91
C GLU A 261 26.78 -27.82 2.26
N SER A 262 27.83 -28.18 3.00
CA SER A 262 28.10 -29.55 3.40
C SER A 262 28.71 -29.60 4.78
N GLU A 263 28.49 -30.72 5.47
CA GLU A 263 29.12 -30.98 6.76
C GLU A 263 30.65 -31.02 6.65
N PHE A 264 31.18 -31.45 5.51
CA PHE A 264 32.61 -31.42 5.24
C PHE A 264 33.17 -29.99 5.27
N LEU A 265 32.52 -29.04 4.59
CA LEU A 265 32.94 -27.63 4.60
C LEU A 265 32.79 -27.00 5.98
N ARG A 266 31.72 -27.35 6.71
CA ARG A 266 31.52 -26.94 8.11
C ARG A 266 32.67 -27.43 9.00
N ASN A 267 33.04 -28.70 8.88
CA ASN A 267 34.10 -29.30 9.69
C ASN A 267 35.49 -28.76 9.32
N ASN A 268 35.75 -28.51 8.04
CA ASN A 268 36.98 -27.86 7.58
C ASN A 268 37.07 -26.41 8.09
N PHE A 269 35.96 -25.67 8.04
CA PHE A 269 35.86 -24.35 8.64
C PHE A 269 36.17 -24.41 10.13
N LEU A 270 35.63 -25.38 10.87
CA LEU A 270 35.90 -25.55 12.29
C LEU A 270 37.37 -25.87 12.58
N ALA A 271 38.01 -26.73 11.79
CA ALA A 271 39.43 -27.04 11.97
C ALA A 271 40.33 -25.80 11.80
N GLU A 272 40.09 -25.01 10.76
CA GLU A 272 40.81 -23.74 10.55
C GLU A 272 40.41 -22.65 11.56
N PHE A 273 39.14 -22.63 11.98
CA PHE A 273 38.64 -21.74 13.03
C PHE A 273 39.30 -22.05 14.38
N GLU A 274 39.45 -23.32 14.74
CA GLU A 274 40.14 -23.76 15.95
C GLU A 274 41.63 -23.41 15.90
N LYS A 275 42.28 -23.62 14.75
CA LYS A 275 43.66 -23.18 14.53
C LYS A 275 43.83 -21.67 14.71
N HIS A 276 42.89 -20.88 14.20
CA HIS A 276 42.89 -19.43 14.36
C HIS A 276 42.70 -18.98 15.82
N PHE A 277 41.85 -19.67 16.59
CA PHE A 277 41.62 -19.38 18.02
C PHE A 277 42.83 -19.72 18.88
N VAL A 278 43.50 -20.85 18.61
CA VAL A 278 44.77 -21.25 19.26
C VAL A 278 45.86 -20.22 18.97
N GLN A 279 45.98 -19.76 17.73
CA GLN A 279 46.95 -18.73 17.34
C GLN A 279 46.62 -17.34 17.94
N SER A 280 45.35 -17.06 18.23
CA SER A 280 44.89 -15.74 18.70
C SER A 280 44.68 -15.62 20.22
N GLN A 281 44.90 -16.70 21.00
CA GLN A 281 44.68 -16.80 22.46
C GLN A 281 43.24 -16.48 22.94
N ILE A 282 42.22 -16.96 22.21
CA ILE A 282 40.80 -16.74 22.56
C ILE A 282 40.26 -17.97 23.34
N VAL A 283 39.52 -17.76 24.45
CA VAL A 283 39.03 -18.83 25.33
C VAL A 283 37.61 -19.29 24.92
N LYS A 284 37.50 -20.47 24.30
CA LYS A 284 36.24 -21.10 23.87
C LYS A 284 35.36 -21.50 25.07
N LYS A 285 34.04 -21.27 25.00
CA LYS A 285 33.06 -21.82 25.97
C LYS A 285 31.97 -22.62 25.24
N GLU A 286 31.72 -23.83 25.74
CA GLU A 286 30.75 -24.89 25.39
C GLU A 286 30.15 -24.95 23.97
N LEU A 287 30.32 -26.13 23.36
CA LEU A 287 29.61 -26.56 22.15
C LEU A 287 28.23 -27.06 22.55
N VAL A 288 27.17 -26.32 22.21
CA VAL A 288 25.80 -26.75 22.51
C VAL A 288 25.08 -27.08 21.20
N ASN A 289 24.62 -28.33 21.10
CA ASN A 289 23.78 -28.79 20.01
C ASN A 289 22.34 -28.31 20.24
N LEU A 290 21.80 -27.53 19.29
CA LEU A 290 20.44 -26.99 19.33
C LEU A 290 19.69 -27.32 18.04
N ASN A 291 18.37 -27.45 18.11
CA ASN A 291 17.52 -27.47 16.93
C ASN A 291 17.27 -26.02 16.45
N TRP A 292 17.02 -25.79 15.16
CA TRP A 292 16.77 -24.46 14.59
C TRP A 292 15.68 -23.67 15.32
N SER A 293 14.58 -24.32 15.72
CA SER A 293 13.48 -23.68 16.46
C SER A 293 13.90 -23.16 17.84
N SER A 294 14.80 -23.86 18.52
CA SER A 294 15.38 -23.43 19.79
C SER A 294 16.45 -22.36 19.58
N ALA A 295 17.26 -22.48 18.52
CA ALA A 295 18.27 -21.49 18.16
C ALA A 295 17.63 -20.13 17.86
N LEU A 296 16.50 -20.09 17.15
CA LEU A 296 15.77 -18.84 16.85
C LEU A 296 15.34 -18.04 18.10
N LYS A 297 15.17 -18.69 19.26
CA LYS A 297 14.83 -18.02 20.52
C LYS A 297 16.03 -17.37 21.19
N VAL A 298 17.24 -17.87 20.91
CA VAL A 298 18.50 -17.42 21.52
C VAL A 298 19.20 -16.40 20.62
N ILE A 299 19.07 -16.52 19.30
CA ILE A 299 19.78 -15.69 18.32
C ILE A 299 19.38 -14.21 18.44
N VAL A 300 20.37 -13.35 18.66
CA VAL A 300 20.25 -11.90 18.60
C VAL A 300 20.48 -11.45 17.16
N THR A 301 19.39 -11.13 16.45
CA THR A 301 19.46 -10.59 15.08
C THR A 301 19.89 -9.12 15.04
N LYS A 302 20.27 -8.62 13.86
CA LYS A 302 20.55 -7.18 13.65
C LYS A 302 19.37 -6.28 14.05
N ASP A 303 18.14 -6.70 13.72
CA ASP A 303 16.92 -5.96 14.08
C ASP A 303 16.71 -5.92 15.60
N ASN A 304 16.95 -7.05 16.29
CA ASN A 304 16.88 -7.11 17.76
C ASN A 304 17.92 -6.21 18.40
N ARG A 305 19.16 -6.23 17.90
CA ARG A 305 20.26 -5.38 18.36
C ARG A 305 19.93 -3.90 18.16
N GLN A 306 19.41 -3.52 17.00
CA GLN A 306 18.99 -2.14 16.73
C GLN A 306 17.89 -1.68 17.70
N ALA A 307 16.89 -2.52 17.96
CA ALA A 307 15.82 -2.21 18.91
C ALA A 307 16.36 -2.04 20.36
N ARG A 308 17.33 -2.87 20.77
CA ARG A 308 18.03 -2.71 22.05
C ARG A 308 18.80 -1.40 22.13
N LEU A 309 19.52 -1.02 21.06
CA LEU A 309 20.25 0.25 20.99
C LEU A 309 19.31 1.47 21.05
N GLU A 310 18.18 1.43 20.33
CA GLU A 310 17.19 2.51 20.41
C GLU A 310 16.64 2.69 21.83
N MET A 311 16.41 1.58 22.53
CA MET A 311 15.98 1.59 23.92
C MET A 311 17.09 2.07 24.87
N PHE A 312 18.34 1.65 24.65
CA PHE A 312 19.52 2.15 25.35
C PHE A 312 19.60 3.67 25.29
N PHE A 313 19.57 4.25 24.09
CA PHE A 313 19.65 5.69 23.92
C PHE A 313 18.46 6.39 24.60
N ARG A 314 17.24 5.85 24.46
CA ARG A 314 16.05 6.40 25.11
C ARG A 314 16.18 6.46 26.64
N VAL A 315 16.66 5.40 27.27
CA VAL A 315 16.83 5.32 28.73
C VAL A 315 17.93 6.27 29.20
N VAL A 316 19.08 6.30 28.52
CA VAL A 316 20.18 7.23 28.82
C VAL A 316 19.70 8.68 28.76
N PHE A 317 18.96 9.05 27.70
CA PHE A 317 18.44 10.41 27.56
C PHE A 317 17.40 10.76 28.61
N ALA A 318 16.51 9.83 28.97
CA ALA A 318 15.56 10.05 30.05
C ALA A 318 16.28 10.37 31.37
N GLN A 319 17.36 9.65 31.67
CA GLN A 319 18.17 9.83 32.86
C GLN A 319 18.99 11.13 32.85
N ALA A 320 19.66 11.43 31.74
CA ALA A 320 20.50 12.63 31.61
C ALA A 320 19.69 13.94 31.62
N PHE A 321 18.48 13.93 31.04
CA PHE A 321 17.65 15.13 30.89
C PHE A 321 16.49 15.22 31.90
N LYS A 322 16.40 14.31 32.88
CA LYS A 322 15.36 14.29 33.94
C LYS A 322 13.93 14.36 33.38
N ILE A 323 13.66 13.73 32.24
CA ILE A 323 12.35 13.80 31.56
C ILE A 323 11.37 12.85 32.27
N SER A 324 10.25 13.37 32.77
CA SER A 324 9.21 12.56 33.42
C SER A 324 8.47 11.71 32.38
N HIS A 325 8.73 10.41 32.33
CA HIS A 325 7.89 9.52 31.53
C HIS A 325 6.52 9.33 32.16
N SER A 326 5.50 9.14 31.32
CA SER A 326 4.20 8.66 31.79
C SER A 326 4.38 7.27 32.42
N LYS A 327 3.79 7.06 33.60
CA LYS A 327 3.80 5.80 34.37
C LYS A 327 3.61 4.55 33.49
N THR A 328 2.82 4.65 32.42
CA THR A 328 2.48 3.55 31.51
C THR A 328 3.58 3.09 30.54
N GLU A 329 4.62 3.89 30.29
CA GLU A 329 5.74 3.49 29.42
C GLU A 329 6.89 2.80 30.17
N ILE A 330 7.19 3.26 31.40
CA ILE A 330 8.18 2.58 32.27
C ILE A 330 7.62 1.23 32.75
N LEU A 331 6.31 1.14 33.02
CA LEU A 331 5.64 -0.12 33.40
C LEU A 331 5.61 -1.19 32.30
N LYS A 332 6.07 -0.88 31.08
CA LYS A 332 6.25 -1.86 29.99
C LYS A 332 7.69 -2.35 29.84
N VAL A 333 8.64 -1.72 30.53
CA VAL A 333 10.01 -2.21 30.57
C VAL A 333 10.06 -3.24 31.69
N ASP A 334 9.92 -4.50 31.31
CA ASP A 334 10.14 -5.64 32.19
C ASP A 334 11.52 -5.49 32.87
N ALA A 335 11.66 -5.88 34.15
CA ALA A 335 12.93 -5.73 34.87
C ALA A 335 14.10 -6.43 34.13
N HIS A 336 13.77 -7.49 33.38
CA HIS A 336 14.69 -8.20 32.50
C HIS A 336 15.20 -7.33 31.34
N VAL A 337 14.30 -6.56 30.70
CA VAL A 337 14.63 -5.68 29.56
C VAL A 337 15.47 -4.50 30.01
N ALA A 338 15.21 -3.95 31.20
CA ALA A 338 16.05 -2.90 31.80
C ALA A 338 17.48 -3.40 32.06
N LYS A 339 17.62 -4.65 32.57
CA LYS A 339 18.93 -5.27 32.80
C LYS A 339 19.70 -5.48 31.49
N GLU A 340 19.04 -5.99 30.44
CA GLU A 340 19.68 -6.15 29.12
C GLU A 340 20.18 -4.84 28.51
N VAL A 341 19.50 -3.73 28.79
CA VAL A 341 19.89 -2.40 28.30
C VAL A 341 21.12 -1.87 29.05
N ILE A 342 21.20 -2.07 30.36
CA ILE A 342 22.36 -1.64 31.16
C ILE A 342 23.61 -2.44 30.77
N ASP A 343 23.45 -3.74 30.52
CA ASP A 343 24.53 -4.64 30.10
C ASP A 343 24.94 -4.45 28.62
N THR A 344 24.26 -3.55 27.89
CA THR A 344 24.59 -3.26 26.49
C THR A 344 25.76 -2.28 26.39
N GLU A 345 26.83 -2.72 25.73
CA GLU A 345 27.97 -1.87 25.37
C GLU A 345 27.95 -1.54 23.86
N LEU A 346 28.36 -0.33 23.50
CA LEU A 346 28.36 0.20 22.14
C LEU A 346 29.72 -0.03 21.45
N THR A 347 29.70 -0.57 20.24
CA THR A 347 30.89 -0.59 19.38
C THR A 347 31.14 0.77 18.72
N ILE A 348 32.38 1.04 18.29
CA ILE A 348 32.69 2.27 17.51
C ILE A 348 31.83 2.38 16.25
N THR A 349 31.49 1.26 15.61
CA THR A 349 30.60 1.25 14.44
C THR A 349 29.17 1.62 14.79
N GLU A 350 28.62 1.08 15.88
CA GLU A 350 27.25 1.41 16.33
C GLU A 350 27.17 2.85 16.85
N PHE A 351 28.23 3.33 17.50
CA PHE A 351 28.37 4.72 17.93
C PHE A 351 28.45 5.67 16.73
N ALA A 352 29.27 5.33 15.71
CA ALA A 352 29.35 6.09 14.47
C ALA A 352 28.00 6.14 13.73
N ASP A 353 27.30 4.99 13.63
CA ASP A 353 25.97 4.89 13.03
C ASP A 353 24.93 5.73 13.81
N ALA A 354 25.02 5.77 15.14
CA ALA A 354 24.18 6.63 15.97
C ALA A 354 24.39 8.12 15.69
N LEU A 355 25.63 8.52 15.39
CA LEU A 355 26.02 9.86 14.93
C LEU A 355 25.73 10.11 13.44
N SER A 356 25.39 9.04 12.69
CA SER A 356 25.26 9.04 11.23
C SER A 356 26.57 9.45 10.54
N MET A 357 27.68 8.91 11.02
CA MET A 357 29.03 9.19 10.54
C MET A 357 29.78 7.90 10.24
N THR A 358 30.86 7.99 9.46
CA THR A 358 31.71 6.83 9.20
C THR A 358 32.59 6.53 10.42
N PRO A 359 32.82 5.27 10.79
CA PRO A 359 33.74 4.88 11.88
C PRO A 359 35.18 5.35 11.67
N ALA A 360 35.57 5.63 10.42
CA ALA A 360 36.88 6.15 10.07
C ALA A 360 37.06 7.65 10.41
N ASN A 361 35.96 8.37 10.67
CA ASN A 361 35.99 9.80 10.92
C ASN A 361 36.74 10.11 12.21
N GLU A 362 37.63 11.10 12.15
CA GLU A 362 38.53 11.44 13.25
C GLU A 362 37.76 11.86 14.51
N PHE A 363 36.68 12.63 14.39
CA PHE A 363 35.84 13.01 15.52
C PHE A 363 35.26 11.81 16.25
N VAL A 364 34.75 10.83 15.51
CA VAL A 364 34.16 9.61 16.10
C VAL A 364 35.22 8.85 16.87
N LYS A 365 36.42 8.67 16.31
CA LYS A 365 37.53 7.99 16.99
C LYS A 365 37.93 8.72 18.27
N ARG A 366 38.15 10.04 18.19
CA ARG A 366 38.59 10.86 19.33
C ARG A 366 37.55 10.88 20.45
N MET A 367 36.29 11.11 20.11
CA MET A 367 35.18 11.06 21.06
C MET A 367 35.02 9.66 21.66
N PHE A 368 35.16 8.60 20.86
CA PHE A 368 35.08 7.23 21.36
C PHE A 368 36.18 6.92 22.38
N THR A 369 37.43 7.28 22.08
CA THR A 369 38.58 7.11 22.99
C THR A 369 38.45 7.95 24.26
N LEU A 370 37.79 9.10 24.21
CA LEU A 370 37.54 9.94 25.39
C LEU A 370 36.47 9.34 26.31
N ILE A 371 35.41 8.76 25.73
CA ILE A 371 34.30 8.16 26.49
C ILE A 371 34.73 6.82 27.11
N ASP A 372 35.49 6.02 26.36
CA ASP A 372 36.03 4.72 26.76
C ASP A 372 37.13 4.91 27.84
N LYS A 373 36.70 5.07 29.09
CA LYS A 373 37.58 5.38 30.24
C LYS A 373 38.42 4.17 30.61
N ASP A 374 37.86 2.97 30.47
CA ASP A 374 38.54 1.71 30.77
C ASP A 374 39.38 1.17 29.59
N ARG A 375 39.32 1.83 28.43
CA ARG A 375 40.06 1.52 27.19
C ARG A 375 39.81 0.10 26.70
N ASN A 376 38.62 -0.43 26.94
CA ASN A 376 38.26 -1.79 26.57
C ASN A 376 37.82 -1.91 25.09
N GLY A 377 37.68 -0.79 24.37
CA GLY A 377 37.27 -0.72 22.97
C GLY A 377 35.76 -0.70 22.74
N PHE A 378 34.95 -0.54 23.80
CA PHE A 378 33.50 -0.45 23.82
C PHE A 378 33.06 0.68 24.75
N ILE A 379 31.88 1.25 24.53
CA ILE A 379 31.31 2.27 25.43
C ILE A 379 30.20 1.64 26.26
N SER A 380 30.36 1.61 27.58
CA SER A 380 29.34 1.11 28.51
C SER A 380 28.19 2.10 28.72
N PHE A 381 27.08 1.61 29.28
CA PHE A 381 25.94 2.46 29.66
C PHE A 381 26.36 3.61 30.59
N ARG A 382 27.21 3.34 31.58
CA ARG A 382 27.63 4.33 32.57
C ARG A 382 28.52 5.42 31.98
N GLU A 383 29.50 5.04 31.17
CA GLU A 383 30.39 6.00 30.50
C GLU A 383 29.62 6.93 29.58
N PHE A 384 28.62 6.39 28.88
CA PHE A 384 27.78 7.18 28.00
C PHE A 384 26.83 8.12 28.75
N VAL A 385 26.27 7.69 29.89
CA VAL A 385 25.46 8.55 30.78
C VAL A 385 26.29 9.69 31.35
N ASP A 386 27.51 9.42 31.84
CA ASP A 386 28.42 10.44 32.38
C ASP A 386 28.66 11.55 31.35
N LEU A 387 28.94 11.17 30.10
CA LEU A 387 29.11 12.11 29.00
C LEU A 387 27.86 12.97 28.80
N MET A 388 26.68 12.35 28.76
CA MET A 388 25.41 13.06 28.53
C MET A 388 25.05 13.98 29.69
N ILE A 389 25.39 13.63 30.93
CA ILE A 389 25.21 14.51 32.10
C ILE A 389 26.13 15.72 31.99
N ILE A 390 27.39 15.55 31.60
CA ILE A 390 28.31 16.69 31.39
C ILE A 390 27.77 17.61 30.28
N PHE A 391 27.22 17.06 29.20
CA PHE A 391 26.60 17.87 28.15
C PHE A 391 25.30 18.57 28.61
N ALA A 392 24.50 17.93 29.46
CA ALA A 392 23.21 18.46 29.93
C ALA A 392 23.38 19.47 31.08
N ASP A 393 23.96 19.03 32.19
CA ASP A 393 24.04 19.74 33.48
C ASP A 393 25.48 20.19 33.84
N GLY A 394 26.49 19.83 33.05
CA GLY A 394 27.88 20.19 33.31
C GLY A 394 28.16 21.70 33.21
N THR A 395 29.10 22.15 34.04
CA THR A 395 29.56 23.54 34.07
C THR A 395 30.27 23.94 32.79
N GLU A 396 30.33 25.24 32.57
CA GLU A 396 31.12 25.91 31.53
C GLU A 396 32.53 25.35 31.35
N GLU A 397 33.22 25.12 32.47
CA GLU A 397 34.59 24.61 32.49
C GLU A 397 34.63 23.11 32.16
N GLU A 398 33.68 22.32 32.65
CA GLU A 398 33.61 20.89 32.36
C GLU A 398 33.35 20.61 30.88
N LYS A 399 32.48 21.39 30.23
CA LYS A 399 32.19 21.27 28.80
C LYS A 399 33.38 21.68 27.92
N ALA A 400 34.03 22.80 28.25
CA ALA A 400 35.22 23.23 27.54
C ALA A 400 36.38 22.25 27.75
N LYS A 401 36.52 21.72 28.97
CA LYS A 401 37.54 20.72 29.29
C LYS A 401 37.31 19.42 28.54
N LEU A 402 36.07 18.98 28.42
CA LEU A 402 35.72 17.80 27.62
C LEU A 402 36.13 17.93 26.15
N LEU A 403 35.96 19.11 25.54
CA LEU A 403 36.41 19.38 24.17
C LEU A 403 37.93 19.47 24.06
N PHE A 404 38.60 20.04 25.06
CA PHE A 404 40.05 20.13 25.12
C PHE A 404 40.68 18.73 25.23
N ASP A 405 40.17 17.93 26.17
CA ASP A 405 40.61 16.56 26.44
C ASP A 405 40.34 15.62 25.24
N MET A 406 39.32 15.90 24.43
CA MET A 406 39.03 15.15 23.20
C MET A 406 40.19 15.18 22.18
N TYR A 407 40.95 16.27 22.14
CA TYR A 407 42.06 16.44 21.19
C TYR A 407 43.45 16.43 21.85
N ASP A 408 43.52 16.41 23.19
CA ASP A 408 44.74 16.18 23.96
C ASP A 408 44.96 14.68 24.19
N ILE A 409 45.31 13.98 23.11
CA ILE A 409 45.42 12.51 23.04
C ILE A 409 46.49 11.96 23.98
N ASP A 410 47.56 12.72 24.14
CA ASP A 410 48.72 12.37 24.95
C ASP A 410 48.50 12.73 26.44
N GLY A 411 47.39 13.42 26.77
CA GLY A 411 47.04 13.84 28.14
C GLY A 411 48.05 14.79 28.76
N VAL A 412 48.73 15.60 27.94
CA VAL A 412 49.87 16.44 28.35
C VAL A 412 49.40 17.79 28.92
N GLY A 413 48.10 18.09 28.82
CA GLY A 413 47.48 19.34 29.25
C GLY A 413 47.67 20.49 28.26
N HIS A 414 48.17 20.22 27.04
CA HIS A 414 48.50 21.21 26.01
C HIS A 414 48.20 20.71 24.59
N LEU A 415 47.47 21.50 23.80
CA LEU A 415 47.20 21.22 22.38
C LEU A 415 48.27 21.85 21.49
N LYS A 416 48.79 21.13 20.49
CA LYS A 416 49.62 21.76 19.45
C LYS A 416 48.73 22.59 18.52
N GLN A 417 49.29 23.59 17.86
CA GLN A 417 48.56 24.38 16.88
C GLN A 417 48.00 23.51 15.73
N GLU A 418 48.75 22.48 15.32
CA GLU A 418 48.30 21.49 14.32
C GLU A 418 47.12 20.65 14.81
N ASP A 419 47.13 20.24 16.09
CA ASP A 419 46.04 19.49 16.71
C ASP A 419 44.77 20.36 16.84
N PHE A 420 44.93 21.67 17.07
CA PHE A 420 43.82 22.63 17.09
C PHE A 420 43.23 22.88 15.69
N VAL A 421 44.06 22.98 14.64
CA VAL A 421 43.57 23.02 13.25
C VAL A 421 42.83 21.73 12.92
N THR A 422 43.41 20.59 13.30
CA THR A 422 42.81 19.27 13.10
C THR A 422 41.49 19.15 13.85
N MET A 423 41.37 19.70 15.06
CA MET A 423 40.12 19.77 15.82
C MET A 423 39.03 20.55 15.08
N ILE A 424 39.36 21.74 14.57
CA ILE A 424 38.39 22.56 13.83
C ILE A 424 38.02 21.87 12.51
N HIS A 425 38.99 21.24 11.84
CA HIS A 425 38.77 20.46 10.63
C HIS A 425 37.86 19.25 10.88
N SER A 426 38.16 18.41 11.87
CA SER A 426 37.35 17.24 12.23
C SER A 426 35.95 17.65 12.67
N PHE A 427 35.81 18.74 13.41
CA PHE A 427 34.50 19.27 13.79
C PHE A 427 33.71 19.77 12.58
N LEU A 428 34.34 20.39 11.58
CA LEU A 428 33.68 20.81 10.33
C LEU A 428 33.35 19.65 9.38
N GLU A 429 34.20 18.61 9.34
CA GLU A 429 33.96 17.38 8.57
C GLU A 429 32.83 16.53 9.16
N THR A 430 32.73 16.46 10.49
CA THR A 430 31.63 15.80 11.24
C THR A 430 30.25 16.27 10.80
N CYS A 431 30.24 17.51 10.33
CA CYS A 431 29.08 18.32 10.03
C CYS A 431 28.71 18.27 8.54
N GLY A 432 29.41 17.42 7.77
CA GLY A 432 29.16 17.19 6.35
C GLY A 432 29.57 18.38 5.46
N GLY A 433 30.33 19.34 5.98
CA GLY A 433 30.87 20.43 5.20
C GLY A 433 32.20 20.04 4.57
N LYS A 434 32.27 19.92 3.24
CA LYS A 434 33.56 20.04 2.54
C LYS A 434 33.98 21.50 2.62
N VAL A 435 34.97 21.81 3.44
CA VAL A 435 35.53 23.17 3.59
C VAL A 435 36.91 23.17 2.97
N ASP A 436 37.27 24.26 2.29
CA ASP A 436 38.60 24.43 1.72
C ASP A 436 39.61 24.70 2.85
N ASP A 437 40.75 23.99 2.85
CA ASP A 437 41.77 24.07 3.91
C ASP A 437 42.27 25.50 4.13
N LYS A 438 42.24 26.31 3.08
CA LYS A 438 42.62 27.74 3.12
C LYS A 438 41.70 28.57 4.00
N ASP A 439 40.39 28.29 3.98
CA ASP A 439 39.41 29.02 4.79
C ASP A 439 39.52 28.64 6.27
N ILE A 440 39.81 27.36 6.55
CA ILE A 440 40.03 26.87 7.92
C ILE A 440 41.29 27.50 8.49
N GLN A 441 42.41 27.48 7.75
CA GLN A 441 43.65 28.09 8.21
C GLN A 441 43.50 29.59 8.48
N LYS A 442 42.78 30.32 7.62
CA LYS A 442 42.49 31.75 7.83
C LYS A 442 41.64 31.98 9.08
N THR A 443 40.64 31.12 9.32
CA THR A 443 39.78 31.19 10.50
C THR A 443 40.57 30.93 11.79
N VAL A 444 41.37 29.85 11.82
CA VAL A 444 42.21 29.52 12.98
C VAL A 444 43.23 30.62 13.25
N SER A 445 43.85 31.17 12.22
CA SER A 445 44.79 32.31 12.35
C SER A 445 44.12 33.53 12.99
N SER A 446 42.87 33.84 12.59
CA SER A 446 42.10 34.94 13.19
C SER A 446 41.71 34.68 14.65
N MET A 447 41.39 33.42 15.00
CA MET A 447 41.08 33.02 16.38
C MET A 447 42.30 33.12 17.30
N LEU A 448 43.47 32.66 16.82
CA LEU A 448 44.74 32.75 17.54
C LEU A 448 45.17 34.20 17.77
N LYS A 449 44.95 35.07 16.77
CA LYS A 449 45.22 36.51 16.87
C LYS A 449 44.31 37.21 17.88
N ASN A 450 43.00 36.91 17.86
CA ASN A 450 42.03 37.49 18.80
C ASN A 450 42.27 37.07 20.25
N ALA A 451 42.83 35.88 20.49
CA ALA A 451 43.14 35.37 21.82
C ALA A 451 44.55 35.74 22.33
N GLY A 452 45.34 36.47 21.54
CA GLY A 452 46.72 36.82 21.91
C GLY A 452 47.69 35.63 21.94
N ALA A 453 47.38 34.55 21.21
CA ALA A 453 48.14 33.31 21.16
C ALA A 453 48.90 33.10 19.83
N GLU A 454 49.07 34.16 19.03
CA GLU A 454 49.62 34.11 17.66
C GLU A 454 51.04 33.51 17.57
N HIS A 455 51.83 33.56 18.65
CA HIS A 455 53.20 33.03 18.71
C HIS A 455 53.35 31.78 19.60
N LYS A 456 52.27 31.22 20.14
CA LYS A 456 52.33 30.04 21.02
C LYS A 456 52.19 28.76 20.18
N GLN A 457 53.24 27.92 20.17
CA GLN A 457 53.19 26.59 19.55
C GLN A 457 52.34 25.56 20.34
N LYS A 458 52.13 25.82 21.64
CA LYS A 458 51.34 24.99 22.55
C LYS A 458 50.25 25.83 23.20
N LEU A 459 49.00 25.37 23.10
CA LEU A 459 47.81 26.01 23.66
C LEU A 459 47.43 25.31 24.96
N THR A 460 47.46 26.04 26.07
CA THR A 460 46.99 25.53 27.36
C THR A 460 45.46 25.54 27.44
N PHE A 461 44.87 24.82 28.40
CA PHE A 461 43.42 24.87 28.65
C PHE A 461 42.93 26.32 28.91
N GLU A 462 43.71 27.15 29.58
CA GLU A 462 43.38 28.56 29.82
C GLU A 462 43.46 29.41 28.54
N ASP A 463 44.41 29.11 27.64
CA ASP A 463 44.48 29.76 26.32
C ASP A 463 43.28 29.36 25.46
N PHE A 464 42.90 28.07 25.48
CA PHE A 464 41.70 27.55 24.83
C PHE A 464 40.42 28.18 25.40
N LYS A 465 40.33 28.31 26.73
CA LYS A 465 39.23 28.98 27.43
C LYS A 465 39.15 30.45 27.05
N LYS A 466 40.27 31.15 26.82
CA LYS A 466 40.26 32.54 26.31
C LYS A 466 39.85 32.63 24.85
N MET A 467 40.21 31.65 24.02
CA MET A 467 39.77 31.57 22.62
C MET A 467 38.25 31.37 22.49
N ILE A 468 37.64 30.65 23.44
CA ILE A 468 36.19 30.30 23.43
C ILE A 468 35.40 31.15 24.47
N GLY A 469 36.07 31.92 25.33
CA GLY A 469 35.56 32.39 26.62
C GLY A 469 34.38 33.38 26.61
N ASN A 470 34.17 34.10 25.50
CA ASN A 470 32.97 34.94 25.35
C ASN A 470 31.69 34.12 25.15
N ASP A 471 31.81 32.87 24.70
CA ASP A 471 30.70 31.95 24.45
C ASP A 471 30.46 30.99 25.61
N ILE A 472 31.44 30.84 26.49
CA ILE A 472 31.33 30.01 27.69
C ILE A 472 30.26 30.59 28.62
N LYS A 473 30.20 31.91 28.87
CA LYS A 473 29.15 32.55 29.71
C LYS A 473 27.71 32.38 29.22
N LYS A 474 27.49 32.03 27.94
CA LYS A 474 26.17 31.69 27.38
C LYS A 474 25.76 30.24 27.68
N LEU A 475 26.70 29.40 28.14
CA LEU A 475 26.43 28.03 28.58
C LEU A 475 25.71 28.01 29.93
N ASN A 476 25.97 28.94 30.87
CA ASN A 476 25.25 28.98 32.17
C ASN A 476 23.82 29.51 32.10
N THR A 477 23.44 30.29 31.09
CA THR A 477 22.01 30.66 30.91
C THR A 477 21.16 29.42 30.58
N ALA A 478 21.83 28.30 30.25
CA ALA A 478 21.24 27.02 29.94
C ALA A 478 21.34 26.03 31.12
N ARG A 479 20.38 26.11 32.04
CA ARG A 479 19.66 24.86 32.32
C ARG A 479 19.01 24.47 30.99
N LEU A 480 19.00 23.20 30.58
CA LEU A 480 17.91 22.77 29.69
C LEU A 480 16.63 23.05 30.48
N GLY A 481 16.03 24.21 30.24
CA GLY A 481 14.87 24.71 30.98
C GLY A 481 13.67 23.85 30.64
N PHE A 482 13.62 22.63 31.17
CA PHE A 482 12.42 21.83 31.31
C PHE A 482 11.55 22.46 32.41
N LYS A 483 11.24 23.76 32.30
CA LYS A 483 10.25 24.39 33.16
C LYS A 483 8.87 23.92 32.69
N GLY A 484 8.27 23.08 33.53
CA GLY A 484 7.10 22.27 33.23
C GLY A 484 7.08 20.96 34.02
N ILE A 485 8.19 20.57 34.63
CA ILE A 485 8.28 19.43 35.53
C ILE A 485 8.07 19.96 36.95
N LYS A 486 6.96 19.57 37.60
CA LYS A 486 6.90 19.61 39.08
C LYS A 486 8.14 18.90 39.58
N GLU A 487 8.95 19.54 40.42
CA GLU A 487 10.07 18.88 41.09
C GLU A 487 9.58 17.51 41.57
N ALA A 488 10.01 16.45 40.90
CA ALA A 488 9.75 15.11 41.36
C ALA A 488 10.62 14.98 42.60
N ASP A 489 9.97 14.72 43.74
CA ASP A 489 10.62 14.50 45.03
C ASP A 489 12.00 13.85 44.85
N HIS A 490 13.01 14.43 45.49
CA HIS A 490 14.36 13.84 45.60
C HIS A 490 14.33 12.36 46.06
N SER A 491 13.19 11.90 46.61
CA SER A 491 12.82 10.50 46.86
C SER A 491 12.93 9.55 45.67
N TYR A 492 12.67 9.98 44.43
CA TYR A 492 12.70 9.06 43.26
C TYR A 492 14.13 8.77 42.78
N LEU A 493 15.03 9.74 42.91
CA LEU A 493 16.46 9.59 42.62
C LEU A 493 17.15 8.70 43.67
N ALA A 494 16.76 8.86 44.94
CA ALA A 494 17.13 7.94 46.01
C ALA A 494 16.55 6.54 45.75
N LYS A 495 15.28 6.41 45.34
CA LYS A 495 14.67 5.09 45.06
C LYS A 495 15.22 4.36 43.84
N ALA A 496 15.59 5.06 42.78
CA ALA A 496 16.18 4.43 41.59
C ALA A 496 17.64 4.03 41.83
N LYS A 497 18.39 4.85 42.58
CA LYS A 497 19.74 4.53 43.05
C LYS A 497 19.71 3.40 44.07
N ASP A 498 18.77 3.44 45.02
CA ASP A 498 18.45 2.36 45.96
C ASP A 498 17.97 1.12 45.23
N THR A 499 17.21 1.17 44.13
CA THR A 499 16.80 -0.06 43.41
C THR A 499 17.99 -0.74 42.73
N ILE A 500 19.01 0.04 42.37
CA ILE A 500 20.25 -0.46 41.74
C ILE A 500 21.26 -0.93 42.81
N GLU A 501 21.29 -0.28 43.98
CA GLU A 501 22.13 -0.66 45.14
C GLU A 501 21.49 -1.81 45.97
N ASN A 502 20.15 -1.87 46.10
CA ASN A 502 19.38 -2.91 46.83
C ASN A 502 19.35 -4.28 46.14
N ILE A 503 19.87 -4.41 44.92
CA ILE A 503 20.09 -5.73 44.30
C ILE A 503 21.27 -6.45 44.97
N TYR A 504 22.09 -5.75 45.76
CA TYR A 504 23.38 -6.26 46.26
C TYR A 504 23.55 -6.37 47.79
N GLU A 505 22.55 -6.10 48.64
CA GLU A 505 22.73 -6.22 50.10
C GLU A 505 21.63 -7.00 50.85
N SER A 506 22.06 -7.70 51.91
CA SER A 506 21.30 -8.75 52.61
C SER A 506 20.20 -8.23 53.54
N LYS A 507 19.18 -9.08 53.71
CA LYS A 507 17.82 -8.79 54.21
C LYS A 507 17.67 -8.42 55.71
N GLN A 508 18.75 -8.19 56.46
CA GLN A 508 18.70 -8.05 57.92
C GLN A 508 18.89 -6.63 58.49
N GLU A 509 19.22 -5.62 57.67
CA GLU A 509 19.37 -4.22 58.16
C GLU A 509 18.16 -3.31 57.90
N ILE A 510 17.10 -3.83 57.26
CA ILE A 510 15.96 -3.02 56.78
C ILE A 510 14.95 -2.66 57.90
N GLU A 511 14.94 -3.35 59.04
CA GLU A 511 13.97 -3.08 60.11
C GLU A 511 14.38 -1.93 61.06
N ALA A 512 15.60 -1.41 60.96
CA ALA A 512 16.11 -0.41 61.91
C ALA A 512 15.83 1.06 61.53
N ARG A 513 15.41 1.37 60.30
CA ARG A 513 15.39 2.76 59.80
C ARG A 513 14.01 3.42 59.66
N PHE A 514 12.93 2.75 60.08
CA PHE A 514 11.55 3.26 59.92
C PHE A 514 11.04 4.18 61.06
N LYS A 515 11.88 5.08 61.58
CA LYS A 515 11.42 6.13 62.53
C LYS A 515 12.16 7.47 62.36
N GLY A 516 11.43 8.50 61.91
CA GLY A 516 11.80 9.90 62.13
C GLY A 516 11.32 10.88 61.03
N GLY A 517 10.44 11.82 61.40
CA GLY A 517 10.02 13.00 60.59
C GLY A 517 11.16 14.03 60.43
N THR A 518 11.02 15.19 59.77
CA THR A 518 9.97 16.22 59.81
C THR A 518 10.19 17.27 58.69
N SER A 519 9.14 18.05 58.43
CA SER A 519 8.91 19.25 57.60
C SER A 519 9.98 20.36 57.54
N PHE A 520 10.03 21.15 56.44
CA PHE A 520 10.28 22.61 56.45
C PHE A 520 9.72 23.35 55.22
N GLU A 521 9.44 24.64 55.43
CA GLU A 521 8.53 25.57 54.73
C GLU A 521 9.11 26.29 53.49
N GLU A 522 8.20 26.73 52.60
CA GLU A 522 8.46 27.57 51.42
C GLU A 522 8.42 29.07 51.76
N GLY A 523 9.40 29.84 51.25
CA GLY A 523 9.42 31.30 51.26
C GLY A 523 9.44 31.89 49.84
N ASN A 524 8.46 32.73 49.55
CA ASN A 524 8.30 33.52 48.31
C ASN A 524 9.33 34.65 48.20
N SER A 525 9.95 34.85 47.02
CA SER A 525 10.12 36.20 46.45
C SER A 525 10.55 36.22 44.97
N ALA A 526 10.03 37.23 44.28
CA ALA A 526 10.53 37.90 43.07
C ALA A 526 10.31 37.28 41.67
N LYS A 527 9.25 37.79 41.01
CA LYS A 527 9.11 37.90 39.55
C LYS A 527 10.09 38.94 38.99
N MET A 528 10.72 38.64 37.85
CA MET A 528 10.71 39.53 36.66
C MET A 528 11.30 38.88 35.40
N ILE A 529 10.52 38.96 34.31
CA ILE A 529 10.86 39.04 32.88
C ILE A 529 11.52 37.80 32.24
N ASP A 530 10.68 36.89 31.72
CA ASP A 530 10.81 36.30 30.39
C ASP A 530 9.45 35.68 30.01
N ASP A 531 8.63 36.44 29.27
CA ASP A 531 7.22 36.10 28.99
C ASP A 531 7.10 35.50 27.59
N ASP A 532 7.72 34.33 27.38
CA ASP A 532 7.38 33.43 26.28
C ASP A 532 6.12 32.65 26.69
N GLN A 533 4.97 33.05 26.14
CA GLN A 533 3.67 32.43 26.43
C GLN A 533 3.72 30.90 26.32
N GLU A 534 3.60 30.26 27.48
CA GLU A 534 3.46 28.83 27.69
C GLU A 534 2.29 28.26 26.86
N VAL A 535 2.59 27.56 25.76
CA VAL A 535 1.59 26.69 25.12
C VAL A 535 1.54 25.39 25.94
N VAL A 536 0.70 25.40 26.97
CA VAL A 536 0.32 24.21 27.74
C VAL A 536 -0.32 23.20 26.79
N ILE A 537 0.44 22.19 26.34
CA ILE A 537 -0.14 21.00 25.71
C ILE A 537 -0.78 20.19 26.84
N LYS A 538 -2.05 20.47 27.14
CA LYS A 538 -2.86 19.63 28.01
C LYS A 538 -2.89 18.22 27.41
N THR A 539 -2.29 17.25 28.09
CA THR A 539 -2.53 15.82 27.85
C THR A 539 -3.99 15.53 28.20
N GLN A 540 -4.85 15.58 27.18
CA GLN A 540 -6.25 15.18 27.30
C GLN A 540 -6.37 13.67 27.56
N PRO A 541 -7.39 13.22 28.32
CA PRO A 541 -7.61 11.81 28.65
C PRO A 541 -7.78 10.93 27.40
N VAL A 542 -7.39 9.65 27.50
CA VAL A 542 -7.29 8.66 26.40
C VAL A 542 -8.59 8.48 25.60
N GLN A 543 -9.75 8.76 26.22
CA GLN A 543 -11.07 8.66 25.58
C GLN A 543 -11.36 9.87 24.67
N GLU A 544 -10.92 11.08 25.06
CA GLU A 544 -10.94 12.27 24.21
C GLU A 544 -9.95 12.14 23.04
N GLN A 545 -8.81 11.46 23.23
CA GLN A 545 -7.84 11.23 22.14
C GLN A 545 -8.40 10.39 20.99
N LYS A 546 -9.20 9.35 21.26
CA LYS A 546 -9.81 8.55 20.17
C LYS A 546 -10.84 9.37 19.40
N TYR A 547 -11.66 10.16 20.10
CA TYR A 547 -12.66 11.02 19.48
C TYR A 547 -12.00 12.16 18.68
N ALA A 548 -10.99 12.81 19.24
CA ALA A 548 -10.19 13.82 18.55
C ALA A 548 -9.43 13.26 17.34
N MET A 549 -8.92 12.02 17.44
CA MET A 549 -8.28 11.34 16.31
C MET A 549 -9.29 10.97 15.21
N ALA A 550 -10.51 10.55 15.58
CA ALA A 550 -11.59 10.27 14.64
C ALA A 550 -12.10 11.55 13.95
N LEU A 551 -12.36 12.62 14.71
CA LEU A 551 -12.70 13.94 14.20
C LEU A 551 -11.63 14.47 13.25
N LYS A 552 -10.36 14.35 13.64
CA LYS A 552 -9.24 14.74 12.80
C LYS A 552 -9.16 13.88 11.53
N PHE A 553 -9.43 12.58 11.62
CA PHE A 553 -9.51 11.73 10.44
C PHE A 553 -10.64 12.17 9.49
N ILE A 554 -11.81 12.47 10.03
CA ILE A 554 -12.96 12.98 9.27
C ILE A 554 -12.62 14.32 8.64
N GLU A 555 -11.97 15.24 9.35
CA GLU A 555 -11.54 16.54 8.82
C GLU A 555 -10.55 16.37 7.67
N LEU A 556 -9.50 15.56 7.87
CA LEU A 556 -8.44 15.30 6.88
C LEU A 556 -8.96 14.58 5.63
N LYS A 557 -9.98 13.72 5.78
CA LYS A 557 -10.53 12.87 4.71
C LYS A 557 -11.95 13.26 4.30
N SER A 558 -12.42 14.42 4.72
CA SER A 558 -13.80 14.89 4.53
C SER A 558 -14.25 14.83 3.07
N LYS A 559 -13.41 15.29 2.14
CA LYS A 559 -13.69 15.24 0.69
C LYS A 559 -13.82 13.80 0.18
N GLU A 560 -12.89 12.93 0.56
CA GLU A 560 -12.92 11.51 0.17
C GLU A 560 -14.17 10.83 0.73
N ILE A 561 -14.48 11.05 2.01
CA ILE A 561 -15.67 10.48 2.67
C ILE A 561 -16.96 10.96 1.99
N PHE A 562 -17.07 12.25 1.67
CA PHE A 562 -18.25 12.80 0.99
C PHE A 562 -18.48 12.18 -0.38
N TRP A 563 -17.46 12.12 -1.24
CA TRP A 563 -17.62 11.55 -2.58
C TRP A 563 -17.89 10.04 -2.54
N MET A 564 -17.31 9.34 -1.57
CA MET A 564 -17.50 7.89 -1.41
C MET A 564 -18.89 7.57 -0.85
N SER A 565 -19.41 8.41 0.06
CA SER A 565 -20.79 8.27 0.55
C SER A 565 -21.80 8.61 -0.55
N LEU A 566 -21.57 9.70 -1.31
CA LEU A 566 -22.41 10.08 -2.44
C LEU A 566 -22.44 8.99 -3.51
N TYR A 567 -21.27 8.44 -3.87
CA TYR A 567 -21.17 7.34 -4.82
C TYR A 567 -21.96 6.10 -4.36
N THR A 568 -21.84 5.76 -3.07
CA THR A 568 -22.54 4.61 -2.48
C THR A 568 -24.05 4.82 -2.41
N LEU A 569 -24.49 6.06 -2.13
CA LEU A 569 -25.90 6.43 -2.13
C LEU A 569 -26.50 6.30 -3.53
N VAL A 570 -25.82 6.82 -4.57
CA VAL A 570 -26.24 6.66 -5.97
C VAL A 570 -26.27 5.18 -6.36
N LEU A 571 -25.26 4.40 -5.97
CA LEU A 571 -25.19 2.96 -6.22
C LEU A 571 -26.38 2.20 -5.61
N PHE A 572 -26.71 2.47 -4.35
CA PHE A 572 -27.88 1.88 -3.72
C PHE A 572 -29.20 2.39 -4.31
N GLY A 573 -29.27 3.64 -4.74
CA GLY A 573 -30.40 4.17 -5.48
C GLY A 573 -30.66 3.41 -6.78
N VAL A 574 -29.62 3.15 -7.59
CA VAL A 574 -29.70 2.36 -8.83
C VAL A 574 -30.12 0.92 -8.53
N PHE A 575 -29.59 0.31 -7.46
CA PHE A 575 -30.02 -1.03 -7.03
C PHE A 575 -31.50 -1.05 -6.61
N ALA A 576 -31.91 -0.08 -5.77
CA ALA A 576 -33.24 0.00 -5.19
C ALA A 576 -34.31 0.29 -6.24
N GLU A 577 -34.04 1.17 -7.22
CA GLU A 577 -34.96 1.46 -8.33
C GLU A 577 -35.31 0.18 -9.10
N ARG A 578 -34.29 -0.61 -9.45
CA ARG A 578 -34.50 -1.86 -10.20
C ARG A 578 -35.10 -2.97 -9.34
N ALA A 579 -34.73 -3.04 -8.06
CA ALA A 579 -35.39 -3.94 -7.14
C ALA A 579 -36.89 -3.61 -7.03
N TYR A 580 -37.24 -2.35 -6.82
CA TYR A 580 -38.62 -1.88 -6.74
C TYR A 580 -39.42 -2.20 -8.01
N TYR A 581 -38.85 -1.90 -9.19
CA TYR A 581 -39.47 -2.19 -10.48
C TYR A 581 -39.87 -3.66 -10.64
N TYR A 582 -38.96 -4.59 -10.34
CA TYR A 582 -39.24 -6.04 -10.47
C TYR A 582 -40.04 -6.63 -9.30
N SER A 583 -40.09 -5.96 -8.15
CA SER A 583 -40.94 -6.41 -7.04
C SER A 583 -42.39 -5.95 -7.16
N VAL A 584 -42.62 -4.72 -7.64
CA VAL A 584 -43.95 -4.07 -7.61
C VAL A 584 -44.46 -3.82 -9.03
N GLU A 585 -43.80 -2.95 -9.81
CA GLU A 585 -44.34 -2.48 -11.09
C GLU A 585 -44.48 -3.59 -12.14
N ARG A 586 -43.55 -4.55 -12.15
CA ARG A 586 -43.51 -5.64 -13.13
C ARG A 586 -44.22 -6.92 -12.68
N GLU A 587 -45.03 -6.87 -11.63
CA GLU A 587 -45.76 -8.03 -11.12
C GLU A 587 -46.70 -8.66 -12.17
N HIS A 588 -47.33 -7.83 -13.00
CA HIS A 588 -48.22 -8.26 -14.09
C HIS A 588 -47.54 -9.19 -15.11
N SER A 589 -46.21 -9.14 -15.22
CA SER A 589 -45.45 -10.01 -16.12
C SER A 589 -45.26 -11.43 -15.60
N GLY A 590 -45.62 -11.73 -14.34
CA GLY A 590 -45.57 -13.08 -13.77
C GLY A 590 -44.19 -13.63 -13.43
N LEU A 591 -43.09 -13.03 -13.89
CA LEU A 591 -41.72 -13.54 -13.70
C LEU A 591 -41.33 -13.71 -12.20
N ARG A 592 -41.81 -12.82 -11.34
CA ARG A 592 -41.62 -12.89 -9.88
C ARG A 592 -42.33 -14.08 -9.24
N ARG A 593 -43.47 -14.52 -9.79
CA ARG A 593 -44.24 -15.65 -9.24
C ARG A 593 -43.48 -16.98 -9.42
N ILE A 594 -42.68 -17.07 -10.47
CA ILE A 594 -41.90 -18.26 -10.81
C ILE A 594 -40.55 -18.26 -10.08
N ALA A 595 -39.77 -17.18 -10.23
CA ALA A 595 -38.39 -17.12 -9.75
C ALA A 595 -38.23 -16.36 -8.41
N GLY A 596 -39.35 -15.99 -7.78
CA GLY A 596 -39.38 -15.32 -6.49
C GLY A 596 -38.64 -13.98 -6.47
N TYR A 597 -38.15 -13.61 -5.28
CA TYR A 597 -37.31 -12.42 -5.10
C TYR A 597 -35.89 -12.57 -5.67
N GLY A 598 -35.50 -13.75 -6.15
CA GLY A 598 -34.21 -13.98 -6.82
C GLY A 598 -34.06 -13.07 -8.05
N VAL A 599 -35.13 -12.86 -8.82
CA VAL A 599 -35.12 -11.94 -9.97
C VAL A 599 -34.97 -10.48 -9.51
N THR A 600 -35.69 -10.07 -8.47
CA THR A 600 -35.58 -8.72 -7.89
C THR A 600 -34.14 -8.39 -7.52
N VAL A 601 -33.49 -9.27 -6.77
CA VAL A 601 -32.11 -9.10 -6.30
C VAL A 601 -31.12 -9.13 -7.48
N THR A 602 -31.24 -10.10 -8.39
CA THR A 602 -30.31 -10.22 -9.53
C THR A 602 -30.41 -9.06 -10.54
N ARG A 603 -31.58 -8.41 -10.66
CA ARG A 603 -31.77 -7.22 -11.52
C ARG A 603 -31.30 -5.93 -10.87
N GLY A 604 -31.53 -5.77 -9.57
CA GLY A 604 -30.86 -4.73 -8.79
C GLY A 604 -29.34 -4.86 -8.88
N ALA A 605 -28.81 -6.06 -8.63
CA ALA A 605 -27.38 -6.35 -8.64
C ALA A 605 -26.75 -6.06 -10.00
N ALA A 606 -27.38 -6.50 -11.09
CA ALA A 606 -26.87 -6.25 -12.43
C ALA A 606 -26.80 -4.76 -12.77
N SER A 607 -27.74 -3.96 -12.30
CA SER A 607 -27.75 -2.50 -12.57
C SER A 607 -26.67 -1.77 -11.77
N ALA A 608 -26.48 -2.18 -10.52
CA ALA A 608 -25.33 -1.76 -9.71
C ALA A 608 -23.99 -2.18 -10.34
N MET A 609 -23.89 -3.38 -10.91
CA MET A 609 -22.71 -3.85 -11.64
C MET A 609 -22.44 -3.01 -12.89
N MET A 610 -23.46 -2.71 -13.70
CA MET A 610 -23.31 -1.88 -14.90
C MET A 610 -22.75 -0.50 -14.55
N PHE A 611 -23.24 0.13 -13.48
CA PHE A 611 -22.73 1.41 -13.00
C PHE A 611 -21.29 1.32 -12.48
N THR A 612 -20.99 0.32 -11.63
CA THR A 612 -19.66 0.15 -11.03
C THR A 612 -18.57 -0.23 -12.03
N TYR A 613 -18.85 -1.14 -12.96
CA TYR A 613 -17.86 -1.50 -14.00
C TYR A 613 -17.60 -0.36 -14.97
N SER A 614 -18.61 0.45 -15.29
CA SER A 614 -18.43 1.62 -16.16
C SER A 614 -17.61 2.72 -15.46
N SER A 615 -17.86 2.98 -14.18
CA SER A 615 -17.11 4.00 -13.42
C SER A 615 -15.64 3.63 -13.18
N LEU A 616 -15.29 2.32 -13.12
CA LEU A 616 -13.90 1.87 -13.00
C LEU A 616 -13.01 2.37 -14.15
N LEU A 617 -13.53 2.49 -15.37
CA LEU A 617 -12.76 3.02 -16.52
C LEU A 617 -12.39 4.48 -16.32
N VAL A 618 -13.33 5.29 -15.81
CA VAL A 618 -13.12 6.73 -15.55
C VAL A 618 -12.00 6.93 -14.52
N THR A 619 -11.96 6.11 -13.47
CA THR A 619 -10.91 6.19 -12.44
C THR A 619 -9.49 5.89 -12.96
N MET A 620 -9.36 5.31 -14.16
CA MET A 620 -8.07 4.96 -14.76
C MET A 620 -7.67 5.86 -15.94
N CYS A 621 -8.43 6.93 -16.22
CA CYS A 621 -8.11 7.94 -17.24
C CYS A 621 -7.01 8.87 -16.73
N ARG A 622 -5.76 8.41 -16.75
CA ARG A 622 -4.61 9.08 -16.09
C ARG A 622 -4.35 10.48 -16.64
N ASN A 623 -4.53 10.74 -17.93
CA ASN A 623 -4.26 12.05 -18.50
C ASN A 623 -5.34 13.05 -18.15
N THR A 624 -6.59 12.61 -18.26
CA THR A 624 -7.77 13.39 -17.90
C THR A 624 -7.73 13.75 -16.42
N ILE A 625 -7.40 12.79 -15.55
CA ILE A 625 -7.23 13.02 -14.11
C ILE A 625 -6.07 13.99 -13.86
N THR A 626 -4.93 13.84 -14.55
CA THR A 626 -3.79 14.75 -14.40
C THR A 626 -4.18 16.18 -14.82
N PHE A 627 -4.91 16.33 -15.93
CA PHE A 627 -5.41 17.61 -16.40
C PHE A 627 -6.42 18.24 -15.42
N LEU A 628 -7.41 17.47 -14.95
CA LEU A 628 -8.42 17.96 -14.01
C LEU A 628 -7.84 18.29 -12.64
N ARG A 629 -6.77 17.60 -12.21
CA ARG A 629 -6.04 17.88 -10.96
C ARG A 629 -5.54 19.31 -10.89
N ASP A 630 -5.17 19.87 -12.03
CA ASP A 630 -4.61 21.22 -12.12
C ASP A 630 -5.70 22.30 -12.25
N THR A 631 -6.98 21.91 -12.35
CA THR A 631 -8.13 22.84 -12.40
C THR A 631 -8.76 23.09 -11.03
N VAL A 632 -9.69 24.05 -10.96
CA VAL A 632 -10.54 24.30 -9.78
C VAL A 632 -11.30 23.04 -9.31
N ALA A 633 -11.50 22.05 -10.20
CA ALA A 633 -12.15 20.80 -9.85
C ALA A 633 -11.44 20.04 -8.71
N ASN A 634 -10.12 20.17 -8.56
CA ASN A 634 -9.36 19.52 -7.47
C ASN A 634 -9.71 20.06 -6.08
N GLN A 635 -10.28 21.27 -6.00
CA GLN A 635 -10.79 21.81 -4.75
C GLN A 635 -12.02 21.02 -4.28
N TYR A 636 -12.83 20.51 -5.20
CA TYR A 636 -14.06 19.79 -4.92
C TYR A 636 -13.86 18.27 -4.91
N PHE A 637 -13.12 17.72 -5.87
CA PHE A 637 -12.91 16.27 -6.03
C PHE A 637 -11.45 15.87 -5.73
N PRO A 638 -11.20 14.85 -4.89
CA PRO A 638 -9.86 14.44 -4.50
C PRO A 638 -9.20 13.55 -5.58
N PHE A 639 -8.69 14.16 -6.66
CA PHE A 639 -8.05 13.43 -7.77
C PHE A 639 -6.83 12.59 -7.35
N ASP A 640 -6.12 12.99 -6.30
CA ASP A 640 -4.97 12.24 -5.75
C ASP A 640 -5.36 10.88 -5.14
N ALA A 641 -6.61 10.74 -4.70
CA ALA A 641 -7.14 9.52 -4.11
C ALA A 641 -7.78 8.58 -5.15
N THR A 642 -7.71 8.89 -6.46
CA THR A 642 -8.45 8.14 -7.48
C THR A 642 -8.08 6.65 -7.53
N LEU A 643 -6.83 6.27 -7.23
CA LEU A 643 -6.43 4.86 -7.11
C LEU A 643 -7.08 4.14 -5.92
N GLU A 644 -7.33 4.83 -4.81
CA GLU A 644 -8.04 4.27 -3.67
C GLU A 644 -9.55 4.18 -3.95
N ILE A 645 -10.12 5.19 -4.63
CA ILE A 645 -11.50 5.17 -5.12
C ILE A 645 -11.71 4.01 -6.10
N HIS A 646 -10.76 3.76 -7.02
CA HIS A 646 -10.82 2.60 -7.93
C HIS A 646 -10.96 1.28 -7.17
N LYS A 647 -10.13 1.05 -6.14
CA LYS A 647 -10.22 -0.17 -5.32
C LYS A 647 -11.55 -0.25 -4.60
N TYR A 648 -12.04 0.87 -4.08
CA TYR A 648 -13.34 0.93 -3.41
C TYR A 648 -14.51 0.55 -4.32
N ILE A 649 -14.55 1.13 -5.52
CA ILE A 649 -15.56 0.79 -6.53
C ILE A 649 -15.42 -0.69 -6.90
N ALA A 650 -14.20 -1.21 -7.03
CA ALA A 650 -13.95 -2.61 -7.33
C ALA A 650 -14.46 -3.55 -6.22
N TYR A 651 -14.42 -3.16 -4.95
CA TYR A 651 -15.01 -3.94 -3.85
C TYR A 651 -16.54 -3.97 -3.92
N TRP A 652 -17.18 -2.85 -4.25
CA TRP A 652 -18.62 -2.84 -4.48
C TRP A 652 -19.01 -3.69 -5.70
N ALA A 653 -18.27 -3.56 -6.81
CA ALA A 653 -18.46 -4.39 -7.99
C ALA A 653 -18.33 -5.89 -7.65
N PHE A 654 -17.38 -6.25 -6.80
CA PHE A 654 -17.21 -7.62 -6.30
C PHE A 654 -18.46 -8.13 -5.56
N ILE A 655 -18.98 -7.35 -4.60
CA ILE A 655 -20.16 -7.73 -3.82
C ILE A 655 -21.39 -7.92 -4.71
N PHE A 656 -21.66 -6.97 -5.61
CA PHE A 656 -22.82 -7.06 -6.50
C PHE A 656 -22.68 -8.20 -7.53
N THR A 657 -21.46 -8.48 -8.00
CA THR A 657 -21.20 -9.61 -8.90
C THR A 657 -21.43 -10.95 -8.21
N LEU A 658 -20.95 -11.11 -6.97
CA LEU A 658 -21.20 -12.30 -6.17
C LEU A 658 -22.71 -12.50 -5.94
N MET A 659 -23.41 -11.44 -5.57
CA MET A 659 -24.86 -11.46 -5.37
C MET A 659 -25.61 -11.83 -6.67
N HIS A 660 -25.15 -11.32 -7.82
CA HIS A 660 -25.73 -11.63 -9.12
C HIS A 660 -25.51 -13.09 -9.53
N ILE A 661 -24.31 -13.64 -9.33
CA ILE A 661 -23.99 -15.05 -9.63
C ILE A 661 -24.84 -15.99 -8.77
N ILE A 662 -24.87 -15.76 -7.45
CA ILE A 662 -25.65 -16.58 -6.51
C ILE A 662 -27.15 -16.50 -6.83
N GLY A 663 -27.66 -15.30 -7.10
CA GLY A 663 -29.07 -15.15 -7.44
C GLY A 663 -29.46 -15.83 -8.76
N HIS A 664 -28.56 -15.85 -9.76
CA HIS A 664 -28.81 -16.60 -11.00
C HIS A 664 -28.75 -18.12 -10.82
N ALA A 665 -28.00 -18.64 -9.85
CA ALA A 665 -28.06 -20.06 -9.50
C ALA A 665 -29.48 -20.46 -9.08
N PHE A 666 -30.08 -19.70 -8.16
CA PHE A 666 -31.48 -19.91 -7.75
C PHE A 666 -32.47 -19.71 -8.90
N ASN A 667 -32.30 -18.65 -9.70
CA ASN A 667 -33.21 -18.39 -10.82
C ASN A 667 -33.16 -19.52 -11.86
N PHE A 668 -31.98 -20.06 -12.18
CA PHE A 668 -31.89 -21.18 -13.13
C PHE A 668 -32.54 -22.45 -12.60
N TYR A 669 -32.45 -22.70 -11.29
CA TYR A 669 -33.20 -23.80 -10.67
C TYR A 669 -34.71 -23.59 -10.82
N HIS A 670 -35.23 -22.42 -10.42
CA HIS A 670 -36.67 -22.11 -10.51
C HIS A 670 -37.21 -22.10 -11.94
N ILE A 671 -36.42 -21.63 -12.92
CA ILE A 671 -36.81 -21.64 -14.34
C ILE A 671 -36.85 -23.06 -14.90
N SER A 672 -35.90 -23.92 -14.49
CA SER A 672 -35.81 -25.31 -14.99
C SER A 672 -36.87 -26.24 -14.41
N THR A 673 -37.61 -25.82 -13.37
CA THR A 673 -38.69 -26.61 -12.76
C THR A 673 -40.09 -26.23 -13.27
N GLN A 674 -40.20 -25.24 -14.17
CA GLN A 674 -41.49 -24.82 -14.72
C GLN A 674 -41.89 -25.57 -15.98
N THR A 675 -43.17 -25.47 -16.32
CA THR A 675 -43.73 -26.00 -17.57
C THR A 675 -43.21 -25.24 -18.80
N ALA A 676 -43.16 -25.90 -19.96
CA ALA A 676 -42.75 -25.27 -21.21
C ALA A 676 -43.70 -24.14 -21.64
N ASP A 677 -44.99 -24.24 -21.33
CA ASP A 677 -45.99 -23.24 -21.69
C ASP A 677 -45.77 -21.93 -20.91
N ASP A 678 -45.52 -22.03 -19.61
CA ASP A 678 -45.20 -20.87 -18.76
C ASP A 678 -43.91 -20.17 -19.22
N LEU A 679 -42.90 -20.97 -19.57
CA LEU A 679 -41.63 -20.46 -20.08
C LEU A 679 -41.77 -19.79 -21.45
N THR A 680 -42.57 -20.36 -22.35
CA THR A 680 -42.84 -19.79 -23.68
C THR A 680 -43.59 -18.46 -23.57
N CYS A 681 -44.50 -18.33 -22.59
CA CYS A 681 -45.21 -17.09 -22.30
C CYS A 681 -44.24 -15.97 -21.83
N LEU A 682 -43.31 -16.31 -20.93
CA LEU A 682 -42.33 -15.36 -20.37
C LEU A 682 -41.18 -15.03 -21.35
N PHE A 683 -40.70 -16.02 -22.08
CA PHE A 683 -39.53 -15.95 -22.95
C PHE A 683 -39.91 -16.22 -24.41
N ARG A 684 -40.80 -15.40 -24.97
CA ARG A 684 -41.32 -15.53 -26.35
C ARG A 684 -40.25 -15.68 -27.44
N ASN A 685 -39.06 -15.13 -27.22
CA ASN A 685 -37.94 -15.18 -28.18
C ASN A 685 -37.14 -16.48 -28.12
N TYR A 686 -37.39 -17.33 -27.12
CA TYR A 686 -36.70 -18.60 -26.90
C TYR A 686 -37.74 -19.73 -27.00
N PHE A 687 -38.22 -19.97 -28.23
CA PHE A 687 -39.24 -20.98 -28.54
C PHE A 687 -38.65 -22.39 -28.55
N HIS A 688 -39.40 -23.33 -27.97
CA HIS A 688 -39.15 -24.77 -28.02
C HIS A 688 -40.43 -25.50 -28.40
N ALA A 689 -40.28 -26.68 -29.01
CA ALA A 689 -41.44 -27.52 -29.26
C ALA A 689 -42.08 -27.94 -27.92
N THR A 690 -43.40 -28.01 -27.84
CA THR A 690 -44.13 -28.31 -26.59
C THR A 690 -43.79 -29.67 -25.97
N HIS A 691 -43.18 -30.58 -26.74
CA HIS A 691 -42.72 -31.89 -26.27
C HIS A 691 -41.24 -31.89 -25.80
N GLU A 692 -40.48 -30.82 -26.06
CA GLU A 692 -39.08 -30.68 -25.64
C GLU A 692 -38.97 -29.69 -24.47
N LEU A 693 -38.45 -30.16 -23.35
CA LEU A 693 -38.35 -29.36 -22.13
C LEU A 693 -36.99 -28.65 -22.03
N PRO A 694 -36.96 -27.31 -21.83
CA PRO A 694 -35.71 -26.57 -21.71
C PRO A 694 -35.07 -26.80 -20.34
N LYS A 695 -34.23 -27.83 -20.26
CA LYS A 695 -33.51 -28.24 -19.04
C LYS A 695 -32.46 -27.20 -18.62
N PHE A 696 -31.90 -27.35 -17.42
CA PHE A 696 -30.86 -26.46 -16.89
C PHE A 696 -29.69 -26.21 -17.86
N HIS A 697 -29.21 -27.27 -18.54
CA HIS A 697 -28.07 -27.15 -19.45
C HIS A 697 -28.36 -26.28 -20.67
N TYR A 698 -29.61 -26.22 -21.13
CA TYR A 698 -30.03 -25.31 -22.17
C TYR A 698 -29.83 -23.86 -21.71
N TRP A 699 -30.39 -23.51 -20.55
CA TRP A 699 -30.31 -22.16 -19.99
C TRP A 699 -28.87 -21.74 -19.67
N CYS A 700 -28.06 -22.64 -19.13
CA CYS A 700 -26.69 -22.32 -18.72
C CYS A 700 -25.69 -22.28 -19.91
N TRP A 701 -25.78 -23.21 -20.86
CA TRP A 701 -24.73 -23.41 -21.88
C TRP A 701 -25.16 -23.07 -23.30
N GLN A 702 -26.46 -23.18 -23.62
CA GLN A 702 -26.96 -22.92 -24.99
C GLN A 702 -27.52 -21.50 -25.15
N THR A 703 -27.88 -20.82 -24.06
CA THR A 703 -28.24 -19.39 -24.14
C THR A 703 -27.01 -18.49 -24.11
N MET A 704 -27.06 -17.42 -24.91
CA MET A 704 -26.01 -16.39 -24.93
C MET A 704 -25.75 -15.82 -23.53
N THR A 705 -26.80 -15.53 -22.77
CA THR A 705 -26.71 -15.00 -21.40
C THR A 705 -26.04 -15.96 -20.43
N GLY A 706 -26.38 -17.25 -20.48
CA GLY A 706 -25.78 -18.26 -19.60
C GLY A 706 -24.30 -18.47 -19.89
N PHE A 707 -23.97 -18.75 -21.15
CA PHE A 707 -22.61 -19.09 -21.57
C PHE A 707 -21.63 -17.93 -21.30
N THR A 708 -22.00 -16.71 -21.70
CA THR A 708 -21.19 -15.52 -21.44
C THR A 708 -21.07 -15.22 -19.95
N GLY A 709 -22.10 -15.50 -19.15
CA GLY A 709 -22.07 -15.33 -17.69
C GLY A 709 -21.05 -16.24 -17.00
N VAL A 710 -20.92 -17.48 -17.45
CA VAL A 710 -19.91 -18.42 -16.94
C VAL A 710 -18.50 -17.95 -17.30
N ILE A 711 -18.27 -17.55 -18.57
CA ILE A 711 -16.97 -17.00 -19.00
C ILE A 711 -16.60 -15.74 -18.21
N LEU A 712 -17.55 -14.82 -18.03
CA LEU A 712 -17.34 -13.61 -17.23
C LEU A 712 -16.95 -13.96 -15.79
N THR A 713 -17.60 -14.95 -15.19
CA THR A 713 -17.29 -15.41 -13.83
C THR A 713 -15.87 -15.96 -13.74
N LEU A 714 -15.41 -16.74 -14.74
CA LEU A 714 -14.04 -17.25 -14.78
C LEU A 714 -13.00 -16.13 -14.88
N ILE A 715 -13.20 -15.18 -15.80
CA ILE A 715 -12.31 -14.01 -15.97
C ILE A 715 -12.29 -13.18 -14.68
N TRP A 716 -13.47 -12.96 -14.08
CA TRP A 716 -13.62 -12.22 -12.83
C TRP A 716 -12.86 -12.88 -11.67
N VAL A 717 -12.98 -14.20 -11.48
CA VAL A 717 -12.22 -14.94 -10.46
C VAL A 717 -10.71 -14.73 -10.65
N VAL A 718 -10.20 -14.92 -11.88
CA VAL A 718 -8.77 -14.74 -12.18
C VAL A 718 -8.32 -13.31 -11.88
N MET A 719 -9.05 -12.30 -12.37
CA MET A 719 -8.70 -10.89 -12.16
C MET A 719 -8.64 -10.52 -10.67
N TYR A 720 -9.66 -10.87 -9.89
CA TYR A 720 -9.73 -10.51 -8.47
C TYR A 720 -8.75 -11.31 -7.61
N SER A 721 -8.52 -12.59 -7.89
CA SER A 721 -7.54 -13.40 -7.16
C SER A 721 -6.13 -12.83 -7.30
N PHE A 722 -5.69 -12.50 -8.52
CA PHE A 722 -4.35 -11.92 -8.72
C PHE A 722 -4.25 -10.45 -8.26
N ALA A 723 -5.37 -9.73 -8.14
CA ALA A 723 -5.42 -8.37 -7.59
C ALA A 723 -5.28 -8.30 -6.06
N LEU A 724 -5.37 -9.44 -5.34
CA LEU A 724 -5.22 -9.48 -3.89
C LEU A 724 -3.86 -8.88 -3.46
N PRO A 725 -3.82 -8.00 -2.42
CA PRO A 725 -2.59 -7.32 -2.01
C PRO A 725 -1.42 -8.26 -1.69
N ILE A 726 -1.72 -9.45 -1.14
CA ILE A 726 -0.73 -10.47 -0.77
C ILE A 726 -0.06 -11.04 -2.04
N ILE A 727 -0.86 -11.41 -3.03
CA ILE A 727 -0.40 -12.02 -4.29
C ILE A 727 0.33 -10.97 -5.14
N ARG A 728 -0.29 -9.78 -5.31
CA ARG A 728 0.28 -8.67 -6.09
C ARG A 728 1.68 -8.24 -5.61
N ARG A 729 1.91 -8.24 -4.29
CA ARG A 729 3.23 -7.87 -3.72
C ARG A 729 4.32 -8.88 -4.07
N LYS A 730 3.99 -10.17 -4.24
CA LYS A 730 4.95 -11.23 -4.56
C LYS A 730 5.15 -11.42 -6.07
N ILE A 731 4.06 -11.39 -6.86
CA ILE A 731 4.06 -11.70 -8.31
C ILE A 731 3.40 -10.61 -9.15
N TYR A 732 3.96 -9.40 -9.14
CA TYR A 732 3.40 -8.23 -9.84
C TYR A 732 3.18 -8.43 -11.36
N ASN A 733 4.07 -9.12 -12.07
CA ASN A 733 3.92 -9.36 -13.52
C ASN A 733 2.66 -10.17 -13.85
N TRP A 734 2.38 -11.21 -13.06
CA TRP A 734 1.18 -12.03 -13.22
C TRP A 734 -0.09 -11.26 -12.86
N PHE A 735 -0.03 -10.40 -11.85
CA PHE A 735 -1.10 -9.43 -11.59
C PHE A 735 -1.38 -8.56 -12.82
N TRP A 736 -0.34 -8.04 -13.46
CA TRP A 736 -0.51 -7.20 -14.64
C TRP A 736 -1.13 -7.96 -15.83
N TYR A 737 -0.70 -9.19 -16.09
CA TYR A 737 -1.30 -10.04 -17.13
C TYR A 737 -2.77 -10.37 -16.85
N ALA A 738 -3.09 -10.81 -15.62
CA ALA A 738 -4.46 -11.11 -15.23
C ALA A 738 -5.35 -9.87 -15.32
N HIS A 739 -4.88 -8.72 -14.83
CA HIS A 739 -5.64 -7.47 -14.88
C HIS A 739 -5.82 -6.93 -16.31
N SER A 740 -4.90 -7.23 -17.23
CA SER A 740 -4.98 -6.87 -18.65
C SER A 740 -6.08 -7.63 -19.41
N LEU A 741 -6.77 -8.59 -18.79
CA LEU A 741 -7.95 -9.26 -19.35
C LEU A 741 -9.21 -8.38 -19.35
N TYR A 742 -9.16 -7.17 -18.78
CA TYR A 742 -10.29 -6.26 -18.72
C TYR A 742 -10.98 -5.97 -20.08
N PRO A 743 -10.29 -5.89 -21.25
CA PRO A 743 -10.98 -5.66 -22.52
C PRO A 743 -11.89 -6.85 -22.88
N PHE A 744 -11.41 -8.09 -22.67
CA PHE A 744 -12.21 -9.30 -22.85
C PHE A 744 -13.40 -9.32 -21.89
N PHE A 745 -13.18 -8.94 -20.63
CA PHE A 745 -14.26 -8.80 -19.66
C PHE A 745 -15.36 -7.85 -20.15
N PHE A 746 -15.02 -6.66 -20.66
CA PHE A 746 -16.03 -5.72 -21.17
C PHE A 746 -16.71 -6.20 -22.46
N ILE A 747 -15.99 -6.87 -23.37
CA ILE A 747 -16.60 -7.48 -24.58
C ILE A 747 -17.66 -8.50 -24.18
N PHE A 748 -17.32 -9.43 -23.28
CA PHE A 748 -18.28 -10.41 -22.80
C PHE A 748 -19.41 -9.79 -21.99
N LEU A 749 -19.18 -8.68 -21.26
CA LEU A 749 -20.23 -7.96 -20.54
C LEU A 749 -21.28 -7.36 -21.50
N VAL A 750 -20.84 -6.81 -22.64
CA VAL A 750 -21.74 -6.34 -23.71
C VAL A 750 -22.51 -7.49 -24.32
N LEU A 751 -21.84 -8.59 -24.67
CA LEU A 751 -22.49 -9.79 -25.23
C LEU A 751 -23.49 -10.41 -24.25
N HIS A 752 -23.16 -10.44 -22.96
CA HIS A 752 -24.02 -10.95 -21.91
C HIS A 752 -25.37 -10.21 -21.84
N GLY A 753 -25.34 -8.87 -21.90
CA GLY A 753 -26.57 -8.07 -21.95
C GLY A 753 -27.35 -8.18 -23.26
N SER A 754 -26.67 -8.54 -24.36
CA SER A 754 -27.27 -8.59 -25.70
C SER A 754 -28.27 -9.72 -25.92
N GLY A 755 -28.23 -10.78 -25.08
CA GLY A 755 -29.14 -11.91 -25.18
C GLY A 755 -30.61 -11.61 -24.85
N ARG A 756 -30.94 -10.39 -24.36
CA ARG A 756 -32.32 -9.89 -24.18
C ARG A 756 -33.27 -10.85 -23.47
N LEU A 757 -32.77 -11.64 -22.52
CA LEU A 757 -33.54 -12.69 -21.88
C LEU A 757 -34.67 -12.13 -21.00
N ILE A 758 -34.36 -11.13 -20.15
CA ILE A 758 -35.33 -10.55 -19.20
C ILE A 758 -35.68 -9.09 -19.55
N GLN A 759 -34.70 -8.35 -20.06
CA GLN A 759 -34.83 -6.92 -20.37
C GLN A 759 -33.93 -6.54 -21.54
N PRO A 760 -34.24 -5.44 -22.25
CA PRO A 760 -33.33 -4.85 -23.23
C PRO A 760 -31.99 -4.47 -22.60
N PRO A 761 -30.90 -4.42 -23.40
CA PRO A 761 -29.56 -4.16 -22.88
C PRO A 761 -29.44 -2.71 -22.42
N TYR A 762 -29.34 -2.44 -21.11
CA TYR A 762 -29.18 -1.07 -20.58
C TYR A 762 -27.72 -0.65 -20.35
N LEU A 763 -26.77 -1.56 -20.58
CA LEU A 763 -25.35 -1.31 -20.34
C LEU A 763 -24.84 -0.06 -21.09
N TYR A 764 -25.33 0.19 -22.31
CA TYR A 764 -24.84 1.29 -23.14
C TYR A 764 -25.06 2.67 -22.50
N TYR A 765 -26.13 2.85 -21.73
CA TYR A 765 -26.40 4.11 -21.01
C TYR A 765 -25.30 4.46 -20.00
N PHE A 766 -24.72 3.44 -19.36
CA PHE A 766 -23.64 3.62 -18.39
C PHE A 766 -22.26 3.56 -19.03
N PHE A 767 -22.09 2.77 -20.09
CA PHE A 767 -20.79 2.34 -20.59
C PHE A 767 -20.21 3.24 -21.70
N VAL A 768 -21.05 3.82 -22.58
CA VAL A 768 -20.57 4.54 -23.78
C VAL A 768 -19.72 5.77 -23.44
N GLY A 769 -20.15 6.60 -22.48
CA GLY A 769 -19.36 7.77 -22.06
C GLY A 769 -17.99 7.40 -21.49
N PRO A 770 -17.92 6.54 -20.45
CA PRO A 770 -16.66 6.08 -19.86
C PRO A 770 -15.71 5.38 -20.84
N VAL A 771 -16.21 4.55 -21.76
CA VAL A 771 -15.33 3.84 -22.71
C VAL A 771 -14.74 4.78 -23.75
N VAL A 772 -15.51 5.76 -24.22
CA VAL A 772 -15.01 6.80 -25.14
C VAL A 772 -13.95 7.64 -24.45
N LEU A 773 -14.19 8.09 -23.22
CA LEU A 773 -13.21 8.85 -22.45
C LEU A 773 -11.91 8.06 -22.23
N PHE A 774 -12.02 6.79 -21.83
CA PHE A 774 -10.87 5.93 -21.58
C PHE A 774 -10.06 5.64 -22.86
N THR A 775 -10.72 5.41 -23.98
CA THR A 775 -10.03 5.16 -25.26
C THR A 775 -9.29 6.41 -25.76
N ILE A 776 -9.87 7.61 -25.61
CA ILE A 776 -9.18 8.88 -25.89
C ILE A 776 -7.96 9.04 -24.95
N ASP A 777 -8.12 8.80 -23.66
CA ASP A 777 -7.02 8.90 -22.69
C ASP A 777 -5.87 7.92 -23.00
N ALA A 778 -6.21 6.69 -23.37
CA ALA A 778 -5.27 5.65 -23.74
C ALA A 778 -4.52 5.98 -25.05
N THR A 779 -5.21 6.49 -26.07
CA THR A 779 -4.58 6.91 -27.34
C THR A 779 -3.63 8.09 -27.14
N ILE A 780 -3.99 9.08 -26.31
CA ILE A 780 -3.09 10.17 -25.92
C ILE A 780 -1.85 9.60 -25.23
N SER A 781 -2.02 8.65 -24.30
CA SER A 781 -0.89 8.01 -23.62
C SER A 781 0.05 7.27 -24.57
N LEU A 782 -0.49 6.60 -25.60
CA LEU A 782 0.29 5.90 -26.62
C LEU A 782 0.99 6.86 -27.60
N SER A 783 0.39 8.02 -27.88
CA SER A 783 0.96 9.03 -28.79
C SER A 783 2.21 9.72 -28.24
N ARG A 784 2.44 9.71 -26.91
CA ARG A 784 3.57 10.40 -26.29
C ARG A 784 4.89 9.69 -26.58
N LYS A 785 5.85 10.44 -27.12
CA LYS A 785 7.19 9.96 -27.46
C LYS A 785 7.99 9.69 -26.18
N LYS A 786 8.35 8.42 -25.96
CA LYS A 786 9.22 7.99 -24.86
C LYS A 786 10.67 8.28 -25.22
N VAL A 787 11.38 9.03 -24.38
CA VAL A 787 12.78 9.41 -24.63
C VAL A 787 13.71 8.49 -23.86
N GLU A 788 14.66 7.85 -24.55
CA GLU A 788 15.73 7.07 -23.92
C GLU A 788 16.86 8.00 -23.49
N ILE A 789 17.29 7.91 -22.23
CA ILE A 789 18.33 8.78 -21.65
C ILE A 789 19.38 7.94 -20.91
N PRO A 790 20.68 8.16 -21.19
CA PRO A 790 21.76 7.55 -20.41
C PRO A 790 21.94 8.24 -19.05
N VAL A 791 22.19 7.46 -18.00
CA VAL A 791 22.58 7.99 -16.69
C VAL A 791 24.06 8.34 -16.69
N ILE A 792 24.38 9.56 -16.30
CA ILE A 792 25.74 10.10 -16.23
C ILE A 792 26.39 9.69 -14.91
N LYS A 793 25.65 9.88 -13.81
CA LYS A 793 26.16 9.67 -12.45
C LYS A 793 25.08 9.09 -11.56
N ALA A 794 25.46 8.14 -10.70
CA ALA A 794 24.60 7.56 -9.69
C ALA A 794 25.33 7.57 -8.34
N GLU A 795 24.70 8.12 -7.31
CA GLU A 795 25.24 8.10 -5.94
C GLU A 795 24.28 7.40 -4.98
N ILE A 796 24.86 6.56 -4.14
CA ILE A 796 24.15 5.82 -3.10
C ILE A 796 24.26 6.61 -1.81
N LEU A 797 23.24 7.42 -1.54
CA LEU A 797 23.20 8.30 -0.37
C LEU A 797 22.77 7.51 0.89
N PRO A 798 23.10 8.03 2.09
CA PRO A 798 22.58 7.52 3.36
C PRO A 798 21.04 7.52 3.40
N SER A 799 20.46 6.84 4.40
CA SER A 799 19.01 6.74 4.58
C SER A 799 18.22 6.14 3.41
N SER A 800 18.85 5.23 2.65
CA SER A 800 18.23 4.48 1.55
C SER A 800 17.74 5.35 0.37
N VAL A 801 18.45 6.44 0.08
CA VAL A 801 18.18 7.33 -1.06
C VAL A 801 19.21 7.12 -2.17
N THR A 802 18.77 7.05 -3.42
CA THR A 802 19.63 6.94 -4.61
C THR A 802 19.47 8.20 -5.45
N MET A 803 20.57 8.92 -5.67
CA MET A 803 20.61 10.08 -6.56
C MET A 803 21.00 9.62 -7.96
N LEU A 804 20.18 9.95 -8.95
CA LEU A 804 20.45 9.70 -10.36
C LEU A 804 20.56 11.03 -11.09
N GLU A 805 21.64 11.20 -11.86
CA GLU A 805 21.89 12.36 -12.72
C GLU A 805 21.97 11.90 -14.17
N PHE A 806 21.20 12.53 -15.04
CA PHE A 806 21.13 12.19 -16.46
C PHE A 806 21.00 13.44 -17.34
N ARG A 807 21.42 13.34 -18.60
CA ARG A 807 21.44 14.50 -19.51
C ARG A 807 20.03 14.99 -19.83
N LYS A 808 19.83 16.31 -19.81
CA LYS A 808 18.58 16.93 -20.24
C LYS A 808 18.41 16.77 -21.76
N PRO A 809 17.28 16.24 -22.27
CA PRO A 809 17.01 16.21 -23.71
C PRO A 809 16.89 17.63 -24.29
N GLU A 810 17.31 17.84 -25.53
CA GLU A 810 17.42 19.19 -26.14
C GLU A 810 16.10 19.98 -26.13
N ASN A 811 14.96 19.31 -26.38
CA ASN A 811 13.63 19.93 -26.38
C ASN A 811 12.89 19.82 -25.03
N PHE A 812 13.58 19.45 -23.95
CA PHE A 812 12.96 19.23 -22.65
C PHE A 812 12.90 20.51 -21.83
N GLN A 813 11.81 21.27 -21.97
CA GLN A 813 11.56 22.45 -21.13
C GLN A 813 10.68 22.08 -19.94
N TYR A 814 11.12 22.41 -18.74
CA TYR A 814 10.36 22.18 -17.51
C TYR A 814 10.51 23.38 -16.56
N LYS A 815 9.58 23.50 -15.62
CA LYS A 815 9.59 24.51 -14.55
C LYS A 815 9.93 23.87 -13.21
N ALA A 816 10.49 24.64 -12.30
CA ALA A 816 10.86 24.15 -10.97
C ALA A 816 9.63 23.59 -10.23
N GLY A 817 9.79 22.42 -9.59
CA GLY A 817 8.72 21.70 -8.90
C GLY A 817 7.96 20.67 -9.74
N GLN A 818 8.18 20.61 -11.06
CA GLN A 818 7.61 19.57 -11.91
C GLN A 818 8.25 18.20 -11.68
N TRP A 819 7.53 17.14 -12.04
CA TRP A 819 7.94 15.76 -11.90
C TRP A 819 7.93 15.03 -13.25
N VAL A 820 8.62 13.89 -13.30
CA VAL A 820 8.76 13.05 -14.49
C VAL A 820 8.46 11.61 -14.13
N ARG A 821 8.07 10.81 -15.12
CA ARG A 821 7.99 9.36 -15.00
C ARG A 821 9.25 8.75 -15.56
N ILE A 822 9.84 7.82 -14.81
CA ILE A 822 11.02 7.08 -15.27
C ILE A 822 10.73 5.57 -15.31
N ALA A 823 11.29 4.88 -16.30
CA ALA A 823 11.35 3.42 -16.34
C ALA A 823 12.80 2.96 -16.56
N CYS A 824 13.24 1.93 -15.84
CA CYS A 824 14.61 1.43 -15.93
C CYS A 824 14.71 0.26 -16.91
N MET A 825 15.61 0.35 -17.90
CA MET A 825 15.74 -0.67 -18.95
C MET A 825 16.28 -2.01 -18.44
N ALA A 826 17.08 -1.99 -17.37
CA ALA A 826 17.60 -3.20 -16.74
C ALA A 826 16.53 -3.97 -15.94
N LEU A 827 15.37 -3.34 -15.67
CA LEU A 827 14.29 -3.92 -14.88
C LEU A 827 13.11 -4.30 -15.78
N ASN A 828 12.22 -3.35 -16.04
CA ASN A 828 11.06 -3.52 -16.90
C ASN A 828 10.82 -2.23 -17.68
N LYS A 829 10.82 -2.33 -19.01
CA LYS A 829 10.68 -1.19 -19.94
C LYS A 829 9.30 -0.53 -19.86
N ASN A 830 8.29 -1.24 -19.36
CA ASN A 830 6.90 -0.80 -19.32
C ASN A 830 6.42 -0.32 -17.94
N GLU A 831 7.30 -0.33 -16.93
CA GLU A 831 6.94 0.05 -15.56
C GLU A 831 7.46 1.47 -15.25
N TYR A 832 6.57 2.45 -15.35
CA TYR A 832 6.86 3.88 -15.16
C TYR A 832 6.48 4.33 -13.75
N HIS A 833 7.41 5.00 -13.07
CA HIS A 833 7.22 5.54 -11.71
C HIS A 833 7.46 7.05 -11.68
N PRO A 834 6.60 7.84 -11.01
CA PRO A 834 6.73 9.30 -10.94
C PRO A 834 7.77 9.74 -9.89
N PHE A 835 8.63 10.70 -10.24
CA PHE A 835 9.58 11.34 -9.34
C PHE A 835 9.76 12.81 -9.68
N THR A 836 9.81 13.66 -8.65
CA THR A 836 10.05 15.09 -8.78
C THR A 836 11.49 15.38 -9.22
N LEU A 837 11.66 16.31 -10.15
CA LEU A 837 12.97 16.79 -10.55
C LEU A 837 13.56 17.66 -9.42
N SER A 838 14.75 17.30 -8.92
CA SER A 838 15.47 18.08 -7.91
C SER A 838 16.42 19.12 -8.51
N SER A 839 16.70 19.03 -9.81
CA SER A 839 17.52 19.99 -10.57
C SER A 839 16.74 21.27 -10.87
N ALA A 840 17.46 22.39 -11.02
CA ALA A 840 16.87 23.64 -11.51
C ALA A 840 16.70 23.61 -13.04
N PRO A 841 15.67 24.27 -13.60
CA PRO A 841 15.38 24.29 -15.05
C PRO A 841 16.56 24.64 -15.96
N ASP A 842 17.42 25.52 -15.48
CA ASP A 842 18.57 26.05 -16.20
C ASP A 842 19.79 25.11 -16.21
N GLN A 843 19.75 23.99 -15.50
CA GLN A 843 20.84 23.02 -15.47
C GLN A 843 20.81 22.13 -16.71
N ASP A 844 22.00 21.79 -17.23
CA ASP A 844 22.16 20.90 -18.39
C ASP A 844 21.84 19.44 -18.08
N ASN A 845 21.92 19.06 -16.79
CA ASN A 845 21.62 17.72 -16.30
C ASN A 845 20.39 17.75 -15.40
N LEU A 846 19.56 16.72 -15.53
CA LEU A 846 18.41 16.45 -14.68
C LEU A 846 18.83 15.55 -13.51
N THR A 847 18.39 15.88 -12.30
CA THR A 847 18.65 15.07 -11.10
C THR A 847 17.35 14.60 -10.46
N VAL A 848 17.38 13.38 -9.94
CA VAL A 848 16.24 12.76 -9.26
C VAL A 848 16.73 12.04 -8.00
N HIS A 849 16.03 12.24 -6.89
CA HIS A 849 16.31 11.58 -5.61
C HIS A 849 15.25 10.52 -5.33
N ILE A 850 15.63 9.25 -5.40
CA ILE A 850 14.72 8.11 -5.28
C ILE A 850 14.89 7.44 -3.92
N ARG A 851 13.82 7.41 -3.13
CA ARG A 851 13.80 6.71 -1.84
C ARG A 851 13.40 5.23 -2.01
N SER A 852 14.10 4.33 -1.32
CA SER A 852 13.87 2.88 -1.41
C SER A 852 12.72 2.38 -0.52
N VAL A 853 11.47 2.71 -0.88
CA VAL A 853 10.26 2.34 -0.12
C VAL A 853 9.57 1.07 -0.63
N GLY A 854 9.49 0.87 -1.94
CA GLY A 854 8.81 -0.25 -2.60
C GLY A 854 9.73 -1.25 -3.30
N PRO A 855 9.19 -2.35 -3.85
CA PRO A 855 9.97 -3.38 -4.56
C PRO A 855 10.80 -2.80 -5.72
N TRP A 856 10.17 -1.99 -6.59
CA TRP A 856 10.85 -1.35 -7.73
C TRP A 856 11.97 -0.41 -7.28
N THR A 857 11.70 0.44 -6.28
CA THR A 857 12.72 1.40 -5.77
C THR A 857 13.87 0.72 -5.02
N LYS A 858 13.65 -0.46 -4.42
CA LYS A 858 14.73 -1.27 -3.82
C LYS A 858 15.58 -1.93 -4.90
N LEU A 859 14.92 -2.44 -5.95
CA LEU A 859 15.59 -3.11 -7.06
C LEU A 859 16.41 -2.13 -7.91
N ILE A 860 15.92 -0.91 -8.14
CA ILE A 860 16.72 0.12 -8.81
C ILE A 860 17.94 0.49 -7.96
N ARG A 861 17.80 0.66 -6.64
CA ARG A 861 18.94 0.91 -5.75
C ARG A 861 19.99 -0.20 -5.85
N SER A 862 19.60 -1.47 -5.70
CA SER A 862 20.56 -2.59 -5.76
C SER A 862 21.23 -2.71 -7.13
N THR A 863 20.49 -2.42 -8.21
CA THR A 863 21.04 -2.46 -9.58
C THR A 863 22.11 -1.39 -9.78
N TYR A 864 21.84 -0.15 -9.36
CA TYR A 864 22.81 0.94 -9.47
C TYR A 864 23.95 0.80 -8.45
N GLU A 865 23.70 0.30 -7.25
CA GLU A 865 24.72 -0.01 -6.25
C GLU A 865 25.72 -1.05 -6.79
N THR A 866 25.22 -2.13 -7.39
CA THR A 866 26.05 -3.14 -8.05
C THR A 866 26.86 -2.55 -9.20
N ALA A 867 26.23 -1.73 -10.05
CA ALA A 867 26.90 -1.10 -11.18
C ALA A 867 28.02 -0.14 -10.73
N VAL A 868 27.78 0.66 -9.68
CA VAL A 868 28.76 1.59 -9.11
C VAL A 868 29.91 0.83 -8.45
N SER A 869 29.63 -0.18 -7.62
CA SER A 869 30.69 -0.96 -6.95
C SER A 869 31.54 -1.77 -7.92
N ALA A 870 30.95 -2.30 -9.00
CA ALA A 870 31.66 -3.08 -10.01
C ALA A 870 32.29 -2.22 -11.13
N SER A 871 32.19 -0.88 -11.03
CA SER A 871 32.61 0.05 -12.09
C SER A 871 32.05 -0.31 -13.49
N MET A 872 30.82 -0.85 -13.53
CA MET A 872 30.14 -1.26 -14.75
C MET A 872 29.39 -0.09 -15.39
N LYS A 873 29.05 -0.23 -16.68
CA LYS A 873 28.24 0.77 -17.40
C LYS A 873 26.86 0.92 -16.75
N LEU A 874 26.49 2.15 -16.42
CA LEU A 874 25.21 2.46 -15.78
C LEU A 874 24.01 2.11 -16.70
N PRO A 875 22.95 1.49 -16.16
CA PRO A 875 21.72 1.23 -16.92
C PRO A 875 21.10 2.50 -17.50
N LYS A 876 20.45 2.38 -18.65
CA LYS A 876 19.70 3.47 -19.27
C LYS A 876 18.27 3.58 -18.74
N LEU A 877 17.68 4.77 -18.84
CA LEU A 877 16.32 5.07 -18.40
C LEU A 877 15.44 5.53 -19.57
N TYR A 878 14.14 5.28 -19.48
CA TYR A 878 13.13 6.00 -20.26
C TYR A 878 12.58 7.15 -19.41
N LEU A 879 12.50 8.34 -20.02
CA LEU A 879 11.89 9.53 -19.45
C LEU A 879 10.57 9.84 -20.16
N ASP A 880 9.54 10.12 -19.35
CA ASP A 880 8.23 10.59 -19.79
C ASP A 880 7.83 11.80 -18.93
N GLY A 881 7.53 12.94 -19.54
CA GLY A 881 7.24 14.21 -18.86
C GLY A 881 7.72 15.43 -19.65
N PRO A 882 7.71 16.62 -19.04
CA PRO A 882 7.42 16.91 -17.63
C PRO A 882 5.92 16.90 -17.30
N TYR A 883 5.61 16.65 -16.02
CA TYR A 883 4.26 16.61 -15.47
C TYR A 883 4.16 17.53 -14.24
N GLY A 884 2.93 17.95 -13.92
CA GLY A 884 2.62 18.88 -12.84
C GLY A 884 2.74 20.34 -13.27
N GLU A 885 2.07 21.24 -12.55
CA GLU A 885 2.12 22.67 -12.85
C GLU A 885 3.31 23.33 -12.14
N GLY A 886 4.17 23.98 -12.92
CA GLY A 886 5.27 24.78 -12.42
C GLY A 886 4.81 26.14 -11.92
N HIS A 887 3.91 26.15 -10.94
CA HIS A 887 3.41 27.36 -10.30
C HIS A 887 4.55 28.07 -9.55
N GLN A 888 5.24 28.95 -10.26
CA GLN A 888 6.24 29.87 -9.72
C GLN A 888 5.58 31.17 -9.23
N ASP A 889 4.37 31.04 -8.68
CA ASP A 889 3.55 32.16 -8.23
C ASP A 889 4.24 32.94 -7.10
N TRP A 890 5.26 32.38 -6.44
CA TRP A 890 6.07 33.07 -5.44
C TRP A 890 6.69 34.38 -5.97
N ASN A 891 6.97 34.50 -7.27
CA ASN A 891 7.56 35.71 -7.85
C ASN A 891 6.51 36.83 -8.11
N THR A 892 5.21 36.57 -7.97
CA THR A 892 4.17 37.62 -8.10
C THR A 892 3.95 38.40 -6.80
N TYR A 893 4.49 37.91 -5.68
CA TYR A 893 4.36 38.53 -4.36
C TYR A 893 5.65 39.25 -3.96
N ASP A 894 5.54 40.34 -3.20
CA ASP A 894 6.69 41.06 -2.62
C ASP A 894 7.45 40.16 -1.62
N VAL A 895 6.69 39.41 -0.81
CA VAL A 895 7.20 38.43 0.15
C VAL A 895 6.50 37.10 -0.07
N ALA A 896 7.28 36.01 -0.11
CA ALA A 896 6.76 34.66 -0.24
C ALA A 896 7.23 33.76 0.92
N VAL A 897 6.34 32.91 1.44
CA VAL A 897 6.64 31.90 2.47
C VAL A 897 6.41 30.52 1.88
N LEU A 898 7.47 29.74 1.73
CA LEU A 898 7.48 28.37 1.24
C LEU A 898 7.55 27.40 2.42
N VAL A 899 6.53 26.57 2.64
CA VAL A 899 6.46 25.61 3.74
C VAL A 899 6.53 24.18 3.21
N GLY A 900 7.66 23.50 3.43
CA GLY A 900 7.90 22.13 3.00
C GLY A 900 7.80 21.13 4.15
N GLY A 901 6.99 20.08 4.00
CA GLY A 901 6.77 19.06 5.02
C GLY A 901 7.04 17.63 4.52
N GLY A 902 7.88 16.87 5.22
CA GLY A 902 8.13 15.46 4.90
C GLY A 902 8.61 15.25 3.45
N ILE A 903 8.00 14.31 2.71
CA ILE A 903 8.37 14.02 1.30
C ILE A 903 8.09 15.20 0.34
N GLY A 904 7.17 16.08 0.71
CA GLY A 904 6.81 17.29 -0.05
C GLY A 904 7.90 18.36 -0.07
N VAL A 905 9.06 18.11 0.56
CA VAL A 905 10.23 18.98 0.48
C VAL A 905 11.01 18.83 -0.83
N THR A 906 10.91 17.69 -1.51
CA THR A 906 11.67 17.38 -2.73
C THR A 906 11.47 18.40 -3.87
N PRO A 907 10.24 18.84 -4.20
CA PRO A 907 10.01 19.90 -5.17
C PRO A 907 10.68 21.22 -4.80
N PHE A 908 10.74 21.55 -3.50
CA PHE A 908 11.37 22.77 -3.04
C PHE A 908 12.88 22.77 -3.28
N ALA A 909 13.55 21.62 -3.37
CA ALA A 909 14.97 21.59 -3.75
C ALA A 909 15.21 22.24 -5.12
N SER A 910 14.36 21.94 -6.12
CA SER A 910 14.41 22.54 -7.45
C SER A 910 14.03 24.02 -7.40
N ILE A 911 12.98 24.38 -6.65
CA ILE A 911 12.50 25.76 -6.50
C ILE A 911 13.56 26.65 -5.85
N LEU A 912 14.23 26.19 -4.79
CA LEU A 912 15.27 26.95 -4.09
C LEU A 912 16.50 27.18 -4.96
N LYS A 913 16.92 26.18 -5.75
CA LYS A 913 18.00 26.34 -6.73
C LYS A 913 17.62 27.35 -7.82
N ASP A 914 16.38 27.29 -8.32
CA ASP A 914 15.86 28.26 -9.29
C ASP A 914 15.80 29.69 -8.72
N ILE A 915 15.35 29.86 -7.48
CA ILE A 915 15.31 31.15 -6.77
C ILE A 915 16.73 31.74 -6.62
N ALA A 916 17.69 30.95 -6.11
CA ALA A 916 19.05 31.43 -5.92
C ALA A 916 19.71 31.82 -7.26
N GLN A 917 19.43 31.08 -8.32
CA GLN A 917 19.94 31.39 -9.64
C GLN A 917 19.32 32.66 -10.24
N LYS A 918 17.99 32.84 -10.09
CA LYS A 918 17.29 34.07 -10.50
C LYS A 918 17.74 35.29 -9.70
N SER A 919 18.00 35.13 -8.41
CA SER A 919 18.57 36.16 -7.53
C SER A 919 19.90 36.68 -8.09
N SER A 920 20.77 35.78 -8.56
CA SER A 920 22.07 36.13 -9.13
C SER A 920 21.98 36.78 -10.52
N LYS A 921 21.15 36.23 -11.43
CA LYS A 921 21.14 36.62 -12.87
C LYS A 921 20.13 37.70 -13.25
N THR A 922 19.02 37.84 -12.52
CA THR A 922 17.87 38.67 -12.91
C THR A 922 17.36 39.55 -11.77
N ARG A 923 16.60 40.61 -12.11
CA ARG A 923 15.90 41.43 -11.12
C ARG A 923 14.54 40.79 -10.85
N THR A 924 14.36 40.17 -9.68
CA THR A 924 13.09 39.56 -9.25
C THR A 924 12.17 40.60 -8.63
N HIS A 925 10.86 40.42 -8.78
CA HIS A 925 9.86 41.27 -8.12
C HIS A 925 9.78 40.94 -6.62
N CYS A 926 9.90 39.64 -6.28
CA CYS A 926 9.97 39.20 -4.90
C CYS A 926 11.23 39.75 -4.21
N GLN A 927 11.02 40.44 -3.08
CA GLN A 927 12.05 41.07 -2.25
C GLN A 927 12.60 40.10 -1.20
N LYS A 928 11.76 39.17 -0.70
CA LYS A 928 12.17 38.19 0.32
C LYS A 928 11.40 36.88 0.21
N VAL A 929 12.11 35.76 0.30
CA VAL A 929 11.53 34.41 0.37
C VAL A 929 11.91 33.74 1.69
N TYR A 930 10.92 33.31 2.46
CA TYR A 930 11.11 32.50 3.66
C TYR A 930 10.85 31.03 3.34
N PHE A 931 11.84 30.17 3.52
CA PHE A 931 11.67 28.72 3.39
C PHE A 931 11.62 28.07 4.76
N ILE A 932 10.47 27.51 5.12
CA ILE A 932 10.22 26.77 6.36
C ILE A 932 10.18 25.29 6.03
N TRP A 933 11.22 24.57 6.42
CA TRP A 933 11.27 23.13 6.29
C TRP A 933 10.87 22.45 7.59
N VAL A 934 9.78 21.69 7.58
CA VAL A 934 9.29 20.92 8.73
C VAL A 934 9.56 19.44 8.49
N SER A 935 10.41 18.84 9.32
CA SER A 935 10.70 17.40 9.27
C SER A 935 10.58 16.77 10.65
N ARG A 936 10.23 15.48 10.68
CA ARG A 936 10.33 14.71 11.92
C ARG A 936 11.78 14.52 12.29
N THR A 937 12.61 14.02 11.37
CA THR A 937 14.04 13.74 11.63
C THR A 937 14.89 14.30 10.49
N GLN A 938 16.13 14.70 10.78
CA GLN A 938 17.06 15.19 9.75
C GLN A 938 17.58 14.03 8.87
N LYS A 939 17.73 12.83 9.45
CA LYS A 939 18.20 11.62 8.76
C LYS A 939 17.48 11.35 7.43
N GLN A 940 16.19 11.65 7.35
CA GLN A 940 15.38 11.31 6.16
C GLN A 940 15.72 12.12 4.91
N PHE A 941 16.40 13.26 5.04
CA PHE A 941 16.67 14.19 3.93
C PHE A 941 18.02 14.89 4.08
N GLU A 942 19.06 14.15 4.45
CA GLU A 942 20.44 14.68 4.58
C GLU A 942 20.91 15.35 3.29
N TRP A 943 20.60 14.76 2.13
CA TRP A 943 20.94 15.32 0.82
C TRP A 943 20.39 16.73 0.58
N LEU A 944 19.30 17.12 1.25
CA LEU A 944 18.75 18.46 1.14
C LEU A 944 19.62 19.49 1.85
N VAL A 945 20.36 19.11 2.90
CA VAL A 945 21.31 19.99 3.60
C VAL A 945 22.40 20.44 2.64
N ASP A 946 22.93 19.53 1.82
CA ASP A 946 23.94 19.86 0.81
C ASP A 946 23.41 20.80 -0.27
N ILE A 947 22.15 20.60 -0.69
CA ILE A 947 21.47 21.51 -1.61
C ILE A 947 21.25 22.89 -0.99
N ILE A 948 20.80 22.94 0.27
CA ILE A 948 20.61 24.20 0.99
C ILE A 948 21.94 24.95 1.09
N ARG A 949 23.06 24.25 1.34
CA ARG A 949 24.39 24.84 1.36
C ARG A 949 24.78 25.43 -0.01
N GLU A 950 24.51 24.70 -1.09
CA GLU A 950 24.74 25.18 -2.46
C GLU A 950 23.93 26.44 -2.77
N VAL A 951 22.65 26.44 -2.37
CA VAL A 951 21.71 27.55 -2.56
C VAL A 951 22.15 28.77 -1.76
N GLU A 952 22.51 28.61 -0.49
CA GLU A 952 23.00 29.70 0.34
C GLU A 952 24.30 30.29 -0.21
N ASN A 953 25.24 29.49 -0.68
CA ASN A 953 26.49 30.01 -1.25
C ASN A 953 26.26 30.82 -2.54
N LYS A 954 25.23 30.46 -3.33
CA LYS A 954 24.85 31.18 -4.56
C LYS A 954 23.98 32.41 -4.30
N ASP A 955 23.28 32.49 -3.17
CA ASP A 955 22.43 33.63 -2.80
C ASP A 955 23.24 34.81 -2.24
N THR A 956 23.77 35.64 -3.14
CA THR A 956 24.55 36.84 -2.81
C THR A 956 23.70 37.99 -2.29
N LYS A 957 22.44 38.10 -2.74
CA LYS A 957 21.51 39.17 -2.34
C LYS A 957 20.73 38.88 -1.05
N GLN A 958 20.96 37.72 -0.44
CA GLN A 958 20.21 37.24 0.73
C GLN A 958 18.69 37.27 0.50
N LEU A 959 18.24 36.93 -0.70
CA LEU A 959 16.82 36.85 -1.02
C LEU A 959 16.12 35.77 -0.19
N LEU A 960 16.83 34.69 0.13
CA LEU A 960 16.29 33.51 0.79
C LEU A 960 16.64 33.48 2.28
N SER A 961 15.65 33.24 3.14
CA SER A 961 15.82 32.95 4.58
C SER A 961 15.30 31.57 4.90
N ILE A 962 16.18 30.66 5.35
CA ILE A 962 15.84 29.26 5.58
C ILE A 962 15.72 28.97 7.08
N HIS A 963 14.61 28.33 7.45
CA HIS A 963 14.31 27.87 8.80
C HIS A 963 13.97 26.38 8.77
N ILE A 964 14.72 25.58 9.53
CA ILE A 964 14.53 24.13 9.61
C ILE A 964 13.87 23.83 10.95
N PHE A 965 12.75 23.11 10.97
CA PHE A 965 12.02 22.70 12.17
C PHE A 965 12.07 21.19 12.31
N ILE A 966 12.68 20.72 13.40
CA ILE A 966 12.74 19.31 13.77
C ILE A 966 11.65 19.02 14.80
N THR A 967 10.63 18.26 14.41
CA THR A 967 9.44 18.01 15.24
C THR A 967 9.46 16.67 15.99
N GLN A 968 10.59 15.96 16.04
CA GLN A 968 10.71 14.74 16.85
C GLN A 968 10.48 15.09 18.33
N PHE A 969 9.93 14.17 19.10
CA PHE A 969 9.87 14.33 20.54
C PHE A 969 11.28 14.12 21.11
N TYR A 970 11.63 14.90 22.13
CA TYR A 970 12.94 14.83 22.80
C TYR A 970 13.29 13.41 23.25
N GLU A 971 12.31 12.66 23.77
CA GLU A 971 12.48 11.25 24.19
C GLU A 971 12.92 10.29 23.07
N LYS A 972 12.72 10.68 21.82
CA LYS A 972 13.06 9.88 20.65
C LYS A 972 14.21 10.49 19.88
N PHE A 973 14.88 11.54 20.37
CA PHE A 973 15.98 12.13 19.62
C PHE A 973 17.09 11.11 19.39
N ASP A 974 17.57 11.09 18.15
CA ASP A 974 18.80 10.39 17.82
C ASP A 974 19.98 11.17 18.41
N LEU A 975 21.09 10.50 18.70
CA LEU A 975 22.30 11.15 19.22
C LEU A 975 22.77 12.34 18.35
N ARG A 976 22.70 12.18 17.02
CA ARG A 976 22.96 13.27 16.06
C ARG A 976 22.05 14.49 16.27
N THR A 977 20.75 14.26 16.50
CA THR A 977 19.77 15.35 16.70
C THR A 977 20.05 16.10 18.00
N ILE A 978 20.53 15.41 19.03
CA ILE A 978 20.95 16.01 20.30
C ILE A 978 22.20 16.86 20.10
N LEU A 979 23.21 16.33 19.42
CA LEU A 979 24.41 17.11 19.09
C LEU A 979 24.07 18.35 18.26
N LEU A 980 23.18 18.22 17.28
CA LEU A 980 22.66 19.36 16.52
C LEU A 980 21.95 20.36 17.45
N TYR A 981 21.12 19.89 18.39
CA TYR A 981 20.44 20.75 19.37
C TYR A 981 21.45 21.53 20.22
N ILE A 982 22.46 20.83 20.73
CA ILE A 982 23.49 21.42 21.56
C ILE A 982 24.30 22.43 20.74
N CYS A 983 24.76 22.06 19.56
CA CYS A 983 25.55 22.92 18.68
C CYS A 983 24.80 24.17 18.24
N GLU A 984 23.52 24.05 17.91
CA GLU A 984 22.73 25.17 17.39
C GLU A 984 22.35 26.19 18.46
N ARG A 985 22.12 25.73 19.70
CA ARG A 985 21.66 26.60 20.81
C ARG A 985 22.79 27.06 21.74
N HIS A 986 23.85 26.27 21.87
CA HIS A 986 24.90 26.49 22.89
C HIS A 986 26.28 26.83 22.34
N TYR A 987 26.51 26.74 21.03
CA TYR A 987 27.78 27.16 20.43
C TYR A 987 27.61 28.38 19.52
N GLN A 988 28.67 29.18 19.38
CA GLN A 988 28.65 30.37 18.53
C GLN A 988 28.55 29.98 17.05
N ARG A 989 27.73 30.72 16.30
CA ARG A 989 27.75 30.70 14.84
C ARG A 989 29.02 31.38 14.34
N VAL A 990 30.00 30.59 13.91
CA VAL A 990 31.22 31.12 13.31
C VAL A 990 30.89 31.66 11.91
N SER A 991 31.15 32.94 11.66
CA SER A 991 30.79 33.63 10.41
C SER A 991 29.30 33.53 10.04
N ASN A 992 28.40 33.63 11.03
CA ASN A 992 26.94 33.46 10.87
C ASN A 992 26.50 32.10 10.33
N LYS A 993 27.37 31.08 10.37
CA LYS A 993 27.05 29.69 10.01
C LYS A 993 27.01 28.81 11.26
N SER A 994 26.05 27.90 11.30
CA SER A 994 25.99 26.83 12.30
C SER A 994 27.23 25.96 12.17
N LEU A 995 27.93 25.72 13.27
CA LEU A 995 29.09 24.82 13.27
C LEU A 995 28.71 23.39 12.86
N PHE A 996 27.47 22.97 13.14
CA PHE A 996 27.03 21.58 12.92
C PHE A 996 26.56 21.27 11.50
N THR A 997 26.04 22.26 10.78
CA THR A 997 25.52 22.06 9.41
C THR A 997 26.30 22.85 8.37
N ASN A 998 27.14 23.79 8.82
CA ASN A 998 27.77 24.83 8.03
C ASN A 998 26.75 25.64 7.19
N LEU A 999 25.54 25.79 7.73
CA LEU A 999 24.45 26.56 7.12
C LEU A 999 24.26 27.88 7.86
N ARG A 1000 23.88 28.93 7.13
CA ARG A 1000 23.35 30.17 7.71
C ARG A 1000 21.93 29.96 8.24
N ALA A 1001 21.18 29.02 7.66
CA ALA A 1001 19.87 28.57 8.10
C ALA A 1001 19.83 28.28 9.61
N VAL A 1002 18.71 28.62 10.26
CA VAL A 1002 18.49 28.34 11.69
C VAL A 1002 17.70 27.06 11.87
N THR A 1003 18.21 26.16 12.72
CA THR A 1003 17.47 24.95 13.10
C THR A 1003 16.73 25.15 14.42
N HIS A 1004 15.42 25.04 14.34
CA HIS A 1004 14.49 25.10 15.46
C HIS A 1004 14.03 23.69 15.86
N PHE A 1005 13.75 23.51 17.14
CA PHE A 1005 13.26 22.25 17.70
C PHE A 1005 11.85 22.44 18.23
N GLY A 1006 10.94 21.57 17.80
CA GLY A 1006 9.51 21.68 18.07
C GLY A 1006 8.70 22.05 16.83
N ARG A 1007 7.40 22.27 17.03
CA ARG A 1007 6.49 22.63 15.95
C ARG A 1007 6.58 24.13 15.65
N PRO A 1008 6.57 24.55 14.38
CA PRO A 1008 6.56 25.96 14.04
C PRO A 1008 5.27 26.64 14.54
N ALA A 1009 5.42 27.72 15.29
CA ALA A 1009 4.33 28.59 15.68
C ALA A 1009 3.97 29.53 14.52
N PHE A 1010 3.27 29.01 13.50
CA PHE A 1010 2.97 29.77 12.26
C PHE A 1010 2.28 31.12 12.51
N ALA A 1011 1.37 31.20 13.48
CA ALA A 1011 0.69 32.46 13.81
C ALA A 1011 1.66 33.54 14.35
N GLN A 1012 2.62 33.15 15.20
CA GLN A 1012 3.64 34.08 15.69
C GLN A 1012 4.59 34.47 14.55
N PHE A 1013 5.03 33.49 13.74
CA PHE A 1013 5.89 33.75 12.59
C PHE A 1013 5.26 34.74 11.60
N PHE A 1014 3.98 34.59 11.25
CA PHE A 1014 3.29 35.52 10.35
C PHE A 1014 3.16 36.93 10.95
N LYS A 1015 2.94 37.07 12.27
CA LYS A 1015 2.98 38.38 12.94
C LYS A 1015 4.36 39.03 12.83
N THR A 1016 5.44 38.25 12.97
CA THR A 1016 6.80 38.76 12.80
C THR A 1016 7.05 39.20 11.36
N VAL A 1017 6.57 38.45 10.36
CA VAL A 1017 6.68 38.84 8.94
C VAL A 1017 5.96 40.17 8.67
N GLN A 1018 4.78 40.39 9.27
CA GLN A 1018 4.06 41.68 9.18
C GLN A 1018 4.89 42.83 9.77
N TYR A 1019 5.53 42.60 10.92
CA TYR A 1019 6.37 43.61 11.57
C TYR A 1019 7.64 43.95 10.77
N ILE A 1020 8.27 42.94 10.15
CA ILE A 1020 9.51 43.13 9.38
C ILE A 1020 9.22 43.81 8.03
N HIS A 1021 8.08 43.52 7.40
CA HIS A 1021 7.74 44.00 6.05
C HIS A 1021 6.46 44.85 6.06
N PRO A 1022 6.42 46.01 6.75
CA PRO A 1022 5.23 46.83 6.90
C PRO A 1022 4.75 47.45 5.57
N THR A 1023 5.63 47.54 4.57
CA THR A 1023 5.34 48.09 3.25
C THR A 1023 4.65 47.09 2.31
N SER A 1024 4.65 45.80 2.64
CA SER A 1024 4.10 44.76 1.78
C SER A 1024 2.60 44.58 2.03
N GLN A 1025 1.77 44.72 1.00
CA GLN A 1025 0.32 44.58 1.13
C GLN A 1025 -0.15 43.12 1.04
N ARG A 1026 0.59 42.27 0.33
CA ARG A 1026 0.22 40.87 0.04
C ARG A 1026 1.41 39.94 0.22
N VAL A 1027 1.18 38.83 0.94
CA VAL A 1027 2.17 37.74 1.11
C VAL A 1027 1.60 36.45 0.58
N GLY A 1028 2.36 35.79 -0.30
CA GLY A 1028 2.04 34.46 -0.79
C GLY A 1028 2.58 33.39 0.15
N VAL A 1029 1.71 32.55 0.71
CA VAL A 1029 2.11 31.40 1.54
C VAL A 1029 1.85 30.11 0.76
N PHE A 1030 2.88 29.35 0.47
CA PHE A 1030 2.81 28.12 -0.33
C PHE A 1030 3.17 26.93 0.55
N SER A 1031 2.22 26.03 0.81
CA SER A 1031 2.47 24.85 1.63
C SER A 1031 2.39 23.56 0.82
N CYS A 1032 3.39 22.68 0.99
CA CYS A 1032 3.41 21.33 0.44
C CYS A 1032 3.91 20.34 1.50
N GLY A 1033 3.07 19.40 1.92
CA GLY A 1033 3.42 18.44 2.96
C GLY A 1033 2.21 17.71 3.55
N PRO A 1034 2.35 17.13 4.76
CA PRO A 1034 1.25 16.41 5.40
C PRO A 1034 0.03 17.31 5.59
N PRO A 1035 -1.21 16.81 5.37
CA PRO A 1035 -2.40 17.67 5.44
C PRO A 1035 -2.63 18.31 6.82
N SER A 1036 -2.12 17.68 7.89
CA SER A 1036 -2.15 18.29 9.22
C SER A 1036 -1.30 19.56 9.34
N MET A 1037 -0.17 19.62 8.62
CA MET A 1037 0.71 20.78 8.62
C MET A 1037 0.10 21.90 7.77
N THR A 1038 -0.37 21.57 6.56
CA THR A 1038 -0.96 22.55 5.64
C THR A 1038 -2.24 23.17 6.21
N SER A 1039 -3.08 22.38 6.90
CA SER A 1039 -4.24 22.90 7.64
C SER A 1039 -3.83 23.85 8.77
N SER A 1040 -2.77 23.55 9.54
CA SER A 1040 -2.28 24.49 10.57
C SER A 1040 -1.74 25.80 9.99
N VAL A 1041 -1.11 25.76 8.80
CA VAL A 1041 -0.69 26.97 8.08
C VAL A 1041 -1.91 27.79 7.64
N ASP A 1042 -2.94 27.12 7.11
CA ASP A 1042 -4.17 27.75 6.63
C ASP A 1042 -4.97 28.43 7.75
N GLN A 1043 -5.12 27.73 8.88
CA GLN A 1043 -5.75 28.28 10.08
C GLN A 1043 -4.99 29.49 10.61
N ALA A 1044 -3.65 29.44 10.59
CA ALA A 1044 -2.82 30.58 10.99
C ALA A 1044 -2.96 31.77 10.03
N CYS A 1045 -2.98 31.54 8.71
CA CYS A 1045 -3.22 32.60 7.72
C CYS A 1045 -4.60 33.24 7.93
N SER A 1046 -5.65 32.41 8.07
CA SER A 1046 -7.03 32.88 8.28
C SER A 1046 -7.17 33.72 9.55
N LYS A 1047 -6.53 33.29 10.65
CA LYS A 1047 -6.55 34.02 11.93
C LYS A 1047 -5.85 35.38 11.82
N ILE A 1048 -4.75 35.46 11.09
CA ILE A 1048 -3.99 36.71 10.92
C ILE A 1048 -4.70 37.67 9.95
N ASN A 1049 -5.31 37.15 8.88
CA ASN A 1049 -6.10 37.95 7.92
C ASN A 1049 -7.33 38.61 8.55
N GLN A 1050 -7.84 38.08 9.66
CA GLN A 1050 -8.93 38.71 10.41
C GLN A 1050 -8.47 39.91 11.26
N GLN A 1051 -7.17 39.99 11.58
CA GLN A 1051 -6.62 40.94 12.55
C GLN A 1051 -5.82 42.09 11.91
N SER A 1052 -5.45 41.97 10.64
CA SER A 1052 -4.47 42.84 9.98
C SER A 1052 -4.91 43.25 8.58
N GLU A 1053 -4.48 44.43 8.14
CA GLU A 1053 -4.67 44.93 6.77
C GLU A 1053 -3.80 44.18 5.74
N MET A 1054 -2.69 43.57 6.17
CA MET A 1054 -1.79 42.82 5.31
C MET A 1054 -2.33 41.40 5.07
N LYS A 1055 -2.61 41.08 3.79
CA LYS A 1055 -3.29 39.84 3.40
C LYS A 1055 -2.31 38.70 3.11
N PHE A 1056 -2.43 37.61 3.86
CA PHE A 1056 -1.75 36.34 3.63
C PHE A 1056 -2.61 35.44 2.73
N GLU A 1057 -2.16 35.20 1.52
CA GLU A 1057 -2.84 34.33 0.55
C GLU A 1057 -2.21 32.95 0.59
N HIS A 1058 -2.94 31.98 1.14
CA HIS A 1058 -2.46 30.62 1.28
C HIS A 1058 -2.80 29.78 0.04
N PHE A 1059 -1.78 29.13 -0.51
CA PHE A 1059 -1.87 28.20 -1.63
C PHE A 1059 -1.46 26.81 -1.19
N PHE A 1060 -2.41 25.89 -1.28
CA PHE A 1060 -2.13 24.46 -1.17
C PHE A 1060 -1.49 23.99 -2.46
N LYS A 1061 -0.20 23.66 -2.42
CA LYS A 1061 0.53 23.12 -3.58
C LYS A 1061 0.80 21.63 -3.33
N ASN A 1062 0.35 20.78 -4.24
CA ASN A 1062 0.66 19.35 -4.27
C ASN A 1062 1.51 19.06 -5.52
N PHE A 1063 2.78 19.49 -5.45
CA PHE A 1063 3.76 19.36 -6.53
C PHE A 1063 3.96 17.91 -6.96
#